data_AF-A0A953GQN8-F1
#
_entry.id   AF-A0A953GQN8-F1
#
_cell.length_a   1.000
_cell.length_b   1.000
_cell.length_c   1.000
_cell.angle_alpha   90.00
_cell.angle_beta   90.00
_cell.angle_gamma   90.00
#
_symmetry.space_group_name_H-M   'P 1'
#
loop_
_entity.id
_entity.type
_entity.pdbx_description
1 polymer ?
#
loop_
_entity_poly.entity_id
_entity_poly.type
_entity_poly.pdbx_seq_one_letter_code
_entity_poly.pdbx_strand_id
1 'polypeptide(L)'
;MKKQNYLQQFILSRRILCKSNFKRSSSLTTALFILYSILGQSSEVFGQAAGYTAVRSNATYVAISGGTNICTGTGCNGLAPSTLSLPWSFNFNGTVYNAIFVSENGFITFGGTAPTNANVTPISNATVQGVGAVAVWGFNNATTGSGRIVRYKNNGTSFSIEWVRAGNGSNLGGTHLDAQITLYQTTNVIEFTYRGPGSYPVIGSIAAQVGMRGATNTDYRNLTTLITAPGYGGVNTATAPYNSSTYSSVNNTKITWTPPSFCSKPSATASLFGSANLQADQGDISFTRGNGTGGVLVVARLSSTTAVKPSDGNAYTSPGASAAFNSGQSTTGAGNYIVYNGPANGAGNAITPLTITGLQPAKTYSFDIYEYNSSGVCYINTAYTGSFTTVSCAPTTQASGLNFTCYEYDKIGVNFNRGNGTHVIVLAKAGSAVDATPAYNTSYTANVNFGGGSQIGSGNYVLYNGNDPGSVDFKAEALNPGTTYHFAIFEYDDSPNCYTTTALTGSRATRNPGTYTSSTTTQVSTNANPNMLAAEVISLQVVVAGGTDPAITVNSITFNTTGTTNTGTDLINARVFYTGTSSTFASTTQFGTTFTNFSGNLTANGNIQLSPGTNYFWVAYDLNLNAVINNKLDATIVSLDITDRLGTSTKTPSVTNPAGNRNIVAAGGSYCSPVHNNSVGDCISSVAFAGTNYTGGDNCGNYGNYTALSAPTVNPGSTYTLSYDASDFIGNTNSAYIDWNRDGTFGNSAGEQVTIDHGSFTVSLSVTVPVGAVPGNTRLRIVNRFPSAGTNPCIGSNGSSTSGVTSDFLVTVSGGGG
;
A
#
# COMPACT_ATOMS: atom_id res chain seq x y z
N MET A 1 16.50 0.99 40.29
CA MET A 1 17.03 -0.39 40.11
C MET A 1 16.18 -1.11 39.08
N LYS A 2 16.84 -1.88 38.21
CA LYS A 2 16.41 -2.41 36.91
C LYS A 2 15.22 -3.38 36.92
N LYS A 3 14.38 -3.30 35.87
CA LYS A 3 13.71 -4.33 35.04
C LYS A 3 12.54 -3.61 34.34
N GLN A 4 12.19 -3.72 33.05
CA GLN A 4 12.28 -4.81 32.06
C GLN A 4 12.08 -4.24 30.62
N ASN A 5 12.26 -5.13 29.63
CA ASN A 5 12.45 -4.97 28.17
C ASN A 5 11.34 -4.33 27.29
N TYR A 6 11.80 -3.71 26.18
CA TYR A 6 11.33 -3.64 24.76
C TYR A 6 9.89 -4.09 24.41
N LEU A 7 9.06 -3.38 23.60
CA LEU A 7 9.20 -3.00 22.18
C LEU A 7 7.95 -2.14 21.75
N GLN A 8 8.04 -1.44 20.60
CA GLN A 8 6.97 -0.88 19.73
C GLN A 8 6.70 0.65 19.65
N GLN A 9 7.06 1.19 18.46
CA GLN A 9 6.27 1.99 17.49
C GLN A 9 5.20 3.03 17.93
N PHE A 10 5.44 4.26 17.43
CA PHE A 10 4.55 5.16 16.64
C PHE A 10 3.46 6.08 17.30
N ILE A 11 3.54 7.36 16.84
CA ILE A 11 2.55 8.47 16.73
C ILE A 11 2.27 9.35 17.97
N LEU A 12 2.51 10.66 17.80
CA LEU A 12 1.61 11.84 18.01
C LEU A 12 2.49 13.07 18.30
N SER A 13 2.16 14.33 17.98
CA SER A 13 1.23 14.98 17.05
C SER A 13 1.54 16.48 17.10
N ARG A 14 1.07 17.21 16.08
CA ARG A 14 1.27 18.64 15.80
C ARG A 14 0.66 19.62 16.84
N ARG A 15 1.16 20.88 16.83
CA ARG A 15 0.47 22.22 16.71
C ARG A 15 1.40 23.33 17.26
N ILE A 16 1.55 24.59 16.79
CA ILE A 16 0.71 25.59 16.06
C ILE A 16 1.59 26.79 15.56
N LEU A 17 1.25 27.35 14.37
CA LEU A 17 1.32 28.73 13.75
C LEU A 17 2.36 29.82 14.15
N CYS A 18 2.71 30.89 13.38
CA CYS A 18 2.58 31.35 11.96
C CYS A 18 3.26 32.76 11.81
N LYS A 19 3.63 33.14 10.56
CA LYS A 19 4.03 34.46 9.98
C LYS A 19 5.45 35.02 10.20
N SER A 20 6.22 35.17 9.10
CA SER A 20 6.44 36.46 8.40
C SER A 20 7.38 36.32 7.19
N ASN A 21 7.16 37.16 6.17
CA ASN A 21 7.87 37.30 4.91
C ASN A 21 9.41 37.41 5.02
N PHE A 22 10.15 36.76 4.11
CA PHE A 22 11.48 37.23 3.70
C PHE A 22 11.81 36.86 2.25
N LYS A 23 11.98 37.88 1.39
CA LYS A 23 12.72 37.78 0.13
C LYS A 23 14.22 37.73 0.47
N ARG A 24 14.98 36.77 -0.08
CA ARG A 24 16.31 37.02 -0.69
C ARG A 24 16.92 35.76 -1.30
N SER A 25 17.59 36.03 -2.42
CA SER A 25 18.53 35.24 -3.20
C SER A 25 19.61 34.48 -2.43
N SER A 26 19.99 33.31 -2.95
CA SER A 26 21.36 32.75 -2.96
C SER A 26 21.33 31.63 -4.01
N SER A 27 22.04 31.61 -5.16
CA SER A 27 23.49 31.67 -5.38
C SER A 27 24.32 31.09 -4.24
N LEU A 28 24.50 29.76 -4.25
CA LEU A 28 25.76 29.06 -3.97
C LEU A 28 25.51 27.54 -3.87
N THR A 29 25.60 26.83 -5.00
CA THR A 29 25.95 25.40 -5.03
C THR A 29 26.71 25.11 -6.32
N THR A 30 27.81 25.84 -6.50
CA THR A 30 28.84 25.57 -7.51
C THR A 30 30.13 25.30 -6.74
N ALA A 31 30.37 24.04 -6.34
CA ALA A 31 31.68 23.48 -5.97
C ALA A 31 31.52 22.15 -5.19
N LEU A 32 30.97 21.11 -5.82
CA LEU A 32 31.17 19.73 -5.34
C LEU A 32 30.93 18.70 -6.47
N PHE A 33 31.52 18.93 -7.64
CA PHE A 33 31.42 17.99 -8.79
C PHE A 33 32.74 17.84 -9.59
N ILE A 34 33.89 18.21 -9.00
CA ILE A 34 35.21 18.14 -9.68
C ILE A 34 36.21 17.23 -8.95
N LEU A 35 35.76 16.17 -8.27
CA LEU A 35 36.70 15.20 -7.68
C LEU A 35 36.24 13.74 -7.71
N TYR A 36 35.38 13.38 -8.68
CA TYR A 36 35.02 11.98 -8.93
C TYR A 36 35.16 11.55 -10.40
N SER A 37 35.83 12.36 -11.22
CA SER A 37 36.00 12.13 -12.67
C SER A 37 37.41 11.68 -13.09
N ILE A 38 38.27 11.24 -12.15
CA ILE A 38 39.65 10.80 -12.48
C ILE A 38 39.90 9.29 -12.28
N LEU A 39 38.95 8.50 -11.77
CA LEU A 39 39.14 7.04 -11.66
C LEU A 39 37.92 6.29 -12.21
N GLY A 40 37.78 6.35 -13.53
CA GLY A 40 36.80 5.60 -14.29
C GLY A 40 37.28 5.40 -15.72
N GLN A 41 38.57 5.07 -15.92
CA GLN A 41 38.99 4.51 -17.19
C GLN A 41 38.49 3.06 -17.24
N SER A 42 37.24 2.86 -17.65
CA SER A 42 36.86 1.61 -18.30
C SER A 42 37.66 1.55 -19.60
N SER A 43 38.79 0.84 -19.55
CA SER A 43 39.47 0.39 -20.76
C SER A 43 38.55 -0.63 -21.42
N GLU A 44 37.66 -0.13 -22.28
CA GLU A 44 36.91 -0.96 -23.22
C GLU A 44 37.93 -1.51 -24.22
N VAL A 45 38.54 -2.64 -23.86
CA VAL A 45 39.44 -3.38 -24.74
C VAL A 45 38.58 -4.09 -25.77
N PHE A 46 38.62 -3.60 -27.01
CA PHE A 46 37.93 -4.20 -28.14
C PHE A 46 38.25 -5.69 -28.23
N GLY A 47 37.21 -6.51 -28.26
CA GLY A 47 37.36 -7.90 -28.63
C GLY A 47 37.50 -8.05 -30.15
N GLN A 48 38.70 -8.28 -30.66
CA GLN A 48 39.03 -8.50 -32.06
C GLN A 48 39.63 -9.90 -32.32
N ALA A 49 39.90 -10.69 -31.27
CA ALA A 49 40.43 -12.04 -31.40
C ALA A 49 39.49 -12.90 -32.25
N ALA A 50 38.17 -12.73 -32.09
CA ALA A 50 37.14 -13.36 -32.89
C ALA A 50 37.27 -13.09 -34.41
N GLY A 51 37.90 -11.97 -34.80
CA GLY A 51 38.08 -11.54 -36.18
C GLY A 51 39.34 -12.06 -36.89
N TYR A 52 40.29 -12.68 -36.18
CA TYR A 52 41.55 -13.15 -36.77
C TYR A 52 41.34 -14.30 -37.75
N THR A 53 41.82 -14.20 -38.98
CA THR A 53 41.71 -15.30 -39.97
C THR A 53 42.90 -16.26 -39.88
N ALA A 54 42.62 -17.56 -39.73
CA ALA A 54 43.64 -18.61 -39.71
C ALA A 54 43.73 -19.29 -41.10
N VAL A 55 44.94 -19.39 -41.63
CA VAL A 55 45.24 -20.13 -42.86
C VAL A 55 46.27 -21.20 -42.58
N ARG A 56 45.95 -22.44 -42.94
CA ARG A 56 46.88 -23.58 -42.83
C ARG A 56 47.70 -23.72 -44.11
N SER A 57 48.99 -23.97 -43.96
CA SER A 57 49.93 -24.29 -45.04
C SER A 57 50.97 -25.31 -44.56
N ASN A 58 51.67 -25.95 -45.51
CA ASN A 58 52.83 -26.78 -45.18
C ASN A 58 54.08 -25.89 -45.14
N ALA A 59 54.89 -26.01 -44.08
CA ALA A 59 56.16 -25.32 -43.94
C ALA A 59 57.15 -26.19 -43.17
N THR A 60 58.38 -26.28 -43.66
CA THR A 60 59.46 -26.98 -42.95
C THR A 60 59.69 -26.33 -41.60
N TYR A 61 59.60 -27.12 -40.53
CA TYR A 61 59.89 -26.63 -39.18
C TYR A 61 61.39 -26.37 -39.02
N VAL A 62 61.75 -25.13 -38.68
CA VAL A 62 63.14 -24.72 -38.43
C VAL A 62 63.30 -24.45 -36.95
N ALA A 63 64.02 -25.33 -36.26
CA ALA A 63 64.25 -25.15 -34.82
C ALA A 63 65.07 -23.90 -34.53
N ILE A 64 64.77 -23.21 -33.43
CA ILE A 64 65.54 -22.02 -33.03
C ILE A 64 67.01 -22.41 -32.79
N SER A 65 67.95 -21.68 -33.40
CA SER A 65 69.39 -21.81 -33.11
C SER A 65 69.91 -20.54 -32.42
N GLY A 66 70.64 -20.69 -31.30
CA GLY A 66 71.25 -19.58 -30.54
C GLY A 66 70.28 -18.68 -29.75
N GLY A 67 69.10 -19.18 -29.36
CA GLY A 67 68.12 -18.44 -28.54
C GLY A 67 68.38 -18.50 -27.03
N THR A 68 67.59 -17.75 -26.25
CA THR A 68 67.65 -17.73 -24.78
C THR A 68 66.67 -18.74 -24.19
N ASN A 69 67.17 -19.63 -23.34
CA ASN A 69 66.34 -20.63 -22.66
C ASN A 69 65.57 -19.99 -21.49
N ILE A 70 64.27 -20.23 -21.44
CA ILE A 70 63.40 -19.95 -20.28
C ILE A 70 63.54 -21.09 -19.26
N CYS A 71 63.51 -22.33 -19.76
CA CYS A 71 63.69 -23.52 -18.93
C CYS A 71 64.29 -24.66 -19.76
N THR A 72 64.85 -25.67 -19.08
CA THR A 72 65.33 -26.90 -19.72
C THR A 72 65.03 -28.13 -18.86
N GLY A 73 64.91 -29.30 -19.49
CA GLY A 73 64.74 -30.59 -18.81
C GLY A 73 63.51 -30.65 -17.89
N THR A 74 63.72 -31.18 -16.68
CA THR A 74 62.68 -31.28 -15.64
C THR A 74 62.25 -29.94 -15.06
N GLY A 75 63.03 -28.86 -15.27
CA GLY A 75 62.68 -27.50 -14.87
C GLY A 75 61.57 -26.86 -15.72
N CYS A 76 61.12 -27.53 -16.79
CA CYS A 76 60.02 -27.08 -17.65
C CYS A 76 58.65 -27.67 -17.26
N ASN A 77 58.39 -27.83 -15.97
CA ASN A 77 57.10 -28.30 -15.46
C ASN A 77 56.77 -27.59 -14.14
N GLY A 78 55.55 -27.02 -14.05
CA GLY A 78 55.11 -26.26 -12.88
C GLY A 78 55.85 -24.92 -12.72
N LEU A 79 56.43 -24.40 -13.79
CA LEU A 79 57.21 -23.16 -13.80
C LEU A 79 56.25 -21.96 -13.83
N ALA A 80 56.49 -20.95 -13.00
CA ALA A 80 55.73 -19.72 -13.11
C ALA A 80 55.97 -19.06 -14.50
N PRO A 81 54.94 -18.57 -15.19
CA PRO A 81 55.10 -17.94 -16.50
C PRO A 81 56.10 -16.79 -16.48
N SER A 82 57.00 -16.77 -17.46
CA SER A 82 58.10 -15.80 -17.54
C SER A 82 57.70 -14.57 -18.33
N THR A 83 57.95 -13.39 -17.77
CA THR A 83 57.75 -12.10 -18.47
C THR A 83 58.89 -11.86 -19.46
N LEU A 84 58.56 -11.63 -20.72
CA LEU A 84 59.51 -11.26 -21.77
C LEU A 84 59.17 -9.89 -22.35
N SER A 85 60.15 -8.99 -22.40
CA SER A 85 60.04 -7.74 -23.14
C SER A 85 60.11 -7.99 -24.63
N LEU A 86 59.20 -7.37 -25.38
CA LEU A 86 59.24 -7.39 -26.84
C LEU A 86 60.19 -6.29 -27.32
N PRO A 87 61.00 -6.55 -28.37
CA PRO A 87 61.93 -5.57 -28.93
C PRO A 87 61.24 -4.39 -29.63
N TRP A 88 59.94 -4.48 -29.86
CA TRP A 88 59.09 -3.49 -30.51
C TRP A 88 57.65 -3.68 -30.02
N SER A 89 56.79 -2.69 -30.22
CA SER A 89 55.39 -2.75 -29.80
C SER A 89 54.55 -3.64 -30.72
N PHE A 90 53.89 -4.67 -30.17
CA PHE A 90 52.99 -5.58 -30.90
C PHE A 90 51.53 -5.25 -30.61
N ASN A 91 50.71 -5.07 -31.64
CA ASN A 91 49.28 -4.84 -31.48
C ASN A 91 48.52 -6.17 -31.50
N PHE A 92 48.01 -6.59 -30.34
CA PHE A 92 47.13 -7.73 -30.21
C PHE A 92 45.76 -7.25 -29.74
N ASN A 93 44.70 -7.74 -30.38
CA ASN A 93 43.33 -7.47 -29.95
C ASN A 93 43.02 -5.95 -29.81
N GLY A 94 43.50 -5.14 -30.76
CA GLY A 94 43.36 -3.68 -30.74
C GLY A 94 44.17 -2.95 -29.67
N THR A 95 45.00 -3.66 -28.89
CA THR A 95 45.81 -3.11 -27.80
C THR A 95 47.30 -3.31 -28.09
N VAL A 96 48.08 -2.25 -27.84
CA VAL A 96 49.53 -2.25 -28.06
C VAL A 96 50.27 -2.75 -26.82
N TYR A 97 51.11 -3.77 -26.98
CA TYR A 97 51.89 -4.40 -25.91
C TYR A 97 53.39 -4.32 -26.18
N ASN A 98 54.16 -4.11 -25.11
CA ASN A 98 55.63 -4.10 -25.14
C ASN A 98 56.24 -5.31 -24.39
N ALA A 99 55.40 -6.19 -23.84
CA ALA A 99 55.82 -7.39 -23.14
C ALA A 99 54.73 -8.46 -23.19
N ILE A 100 55.14 -9.72 -23.00
CA ILE A 100 54.27 -10.91 -22.93
C ILE A 100 54.66 -11.77 -21.72
N PHE A 101 53.74 -12.60 -21.25
CA PHE A 101 54.07 -13.72 -20.37
C PHE A 101 54.09 -15.01 -21.17
N VAL A 102 55.09 -15.86 -20.95
CA VAL A 102 55.25 -17.16 -21.61
C VAL A 102 55.04 -18.28 -20.60
N SER A 103 54.07 -19.16 -20.86
CA SER A 103 53.87 -20.38 -20.07
C SER A 103 54.56 -21.57 -20.73
N GLU A 104 55.12 -22.44 -19.92
CA GLU A 104 55.61 -23.76 -20.27
C GLU A 104 54.51 -24.67 -20.84
N ASN A 105 53.23 -24.38 -20.56
CA ASN A 105 52.06 -25.13 -21.01
C ASN A 105 51.56 -24.76 -22.42
N GLY A 106 52.38 -24.07 -23.22
CA GLY A 106 52.16 -23.90 -24.67
C GLY A 106 51.48 -22.63 -25.15
N PHE A 107 51.45 -21.60 -24.31
CA PHE A 107 50.77 -20.37 -24.65
C PHE A 107 51.50 -19.14 -24.12
N ILE A 108 51.14 -18.00 -24.70
CA ILE A 108 51.53 -16.68 -24.24
C ILE A 108 50.29 -15.87 -23.85
N THR A 109 50.45 -14.91 -22.95
CA THR A 109 49.41 -13.93 -22.60
C THR A 109 49.92 -12.50 -22.67
N PHE A 110 49.01 -11.58 -22.97
CA PHE A 110 49.26 -10.14 -23.13
C PHE A 110 48.62 -9.34 -22.00
N GLY A 111 49.35 -8.36 -21.45
CA GLY A 111 48.85 -7.45 -20.42
C GLY A 111 48.36 -8.13 -19.13
N GLY A 112 47.81 -7.34 -18.21
CA GLY A 112 47.22 -7.85 -16.97
C GLY A 112 48.21 -8.60 -16.07
N THR A 113 47.68 -9.52 -15.27
CA THR A 113 48.42 -10.40 -14.37
C THR A 113 48.93 -11.65 -15.08
N ALA A 114 50.12 -12.11 -14.70
CA ALA A 114 50.71 -13.33 -15.23
C ALA A 114 49.79 -14.55 -14.99
N PRO A 115 49.74 -15.52 -15.93
CA PRO A 115 48.99 -16.74 -15.71
C PRO A 115 49.58 -17.59 -14.57
N THR A 116 48.77 -18.48 -13.99
CA THR A 116 49.27 -19.47 -13.02
C THR A 116 49.92 -20.63 -13.76
N ASN A 117 50.95 -21.23 -13.16
CA ASN A 117 51.62 -22.43 -13.68
C ASN A 117 50.68 -23.64 -13.90
N ALA A 118 49.56 -23.70 -13.19
CA ALA A 118 48.53 -24.75 -13.37
C ALA A 118 47.58 -24.51 -14.56
N ASN A 119 47.66 -23.37 -15.24
CA ASN A 119 46.72 -23.04 -16.31
C ASN A 119 47.03 -23.87 -17.57
N VAL A 120 46.02 -24.63 -18.01
CA VAL A 120 46.06 -25.47 -19.22
C VAL A 120 44.90 -25.18 -20.17
N THR A 121 44.04 -24.23 -19.82
CA THR A 121 42.86 -23.81 -20.61
C THR A 121 42.92 -22.31 -20.92
N PRO A 122 43.98 -21.85 -21.60
CA PRO A 122 44.28 -20.43 -21.75
C PRO A 122 43.26 -19.64 -22.56
N ILE A 123 42.38 -20.29 -23.33
CA ILE A 123 41.35 -19.60 -24.13
C ILE A 123 40.03 -19.47 -23.36
N SER A 124 39.68 -20.44 -22.50
CA SER A 124 38.41 -20.41 -21.74
C SER A 124 38.53 -19.87 -20.32
N ASN A 125 39.74 -19.72 -19.79
CA ASN A 125 39.99 -19.21 -18.46
C ASN A 125 40.25 -17.68 -18.47
N ALA A 126 39.19 -16.87 -18.34
CA ALA A 126 39.27 -15.40 -18.28
C ALA A 126 39.47 -14.84 -16.85
N THR A 127 39.53 -15.68 -15.82
CA THR A 127 39.56 -15.23 -14.44
C THR A 127 40.99 -14.79 -14.06
N VAL A 128 41.27 -13.50 -14.26
CA VAL A 128 42.45 -12.77 -13.73
C VAL A 128 43.82 -13.20 -14.28
N GLN A 129 43.91 -13.64 -15.54
CA GLN A 129 45.19 -14.01 -16.17
C GLN A 129 45.27 -13.53 -17.62
N GLY A 130 46.05 -12.48 -17.86
CA GLY A 130 46.20 -11.87 -19.19
C GLY A 130 44.93 -11.16 -19.71
N VAL A 131 45.10 -9.97 -20.28
CA VAL A 131 44.06 -9.27 -21.07
C VAL A 131 43.89 -9.91 -22.47
N GLY A 132 44.72 -10.89 -22.81
CA GLY A 132 44.60 -11.68 -24.04
C GLY A 132 45.50 -12.91 -24.00
N ALA A 133 45.15 -13.96 -24.73
CA ALA A 133 45.89 -15.23 -24.76
C ALA A 133 46.05 -15.75 -26.19
N VAL A 134 47.21 -16.33 -26.48
CA VAL A 134 47.52 -16.98 -27.76
C VAL A 134 48.18 -18.32 -27.44
N ALA A 135 47.55 -19.40 -27.87
CA ALA A 135 47.90 -20.76 -27.51
C ALA A 135 48.20 -21.58 -28.76
N VAL A 136 49.44 -22.05 -28.88
CA VAL A 136 49.80 -23.11 -29.83
C VAL A 136 49.31 -24.47 -29.31
N TRP A 137 49.12 -24.56 -27.98
CA TRP A 137 48.26 -25.52 -27.28
C TRP A 137 47.99 -25.04 -25.85
N GLY A 138 47.11 -25.74 -25.14
CA GLY A 138 46.95 -25.63 -23.69
C GLY A 138 46.83 -27.03 -23.10
N PHE A 139 47.89 -27.53 -22.49
CA PHE A 139 47.90 -28.78 -21.72
C PHE A 139 49.05 -28.76 -20.70
N ASN A 140 48.95 -29.61 -19.66
CA ASN A 140 49.99 -29.69 -18.63
C ASN A 140 51.23 -30.39 -19.18
N ASN A 141 52.39 -29.74 -19.07
CA ASN A 141 53.64 -30.38 -19.48
C ASN A 141 54.02 -31.50 -18.50
N ALA A 142 54.49 -32.62 -19.03
CA ALA A 142 54.80 -33.84 -18.29
C ALA A 142 55.95 -33.67 -17.26
N THR A 143 55.96 -34.43 -16.16
CA THR A 143 56.93 -34.26 -15.06
C THR A 143 58.35 -34.80 -15.34
N THR A 144 58.48 -35.75 -16.25
CA THR A 144 59.73 -36.50 -16.47
C THR A 144 60.08 -36.55 -17.96
N GLY A 145 61.12 -35.83 -18.40
CA GLY A 145 61.60 -35.90 -19.78
C GLY A 145 62.89 -35.14 -20.04
N SER A 146 63.91 -35.84 -20.56
CA SER A 146 65.22 -35.26 -20.90
C SER A 146 65.20 -34.59 -22.27
N GLY A 147 65.84 -33.42 -22.38
CA GLY A 147 65.97 -32.66 -23.63
C GLY A 147 64.80 -31.72 -23.96
N ARG A 148 63.92 -31.42 -23.00
CA ARG A 148 62.89 -30.39 -23.13
C ARG A 148 63.47 -29.00 -23.01
N ILE A 149 62.96 -28.07 -23.79
CA ILE A 149 63.41 -26.68 -23.77
C ILE A 149 62.21 -25.78 -24.06
N VAL A 150 62.04 -24.74 -23.27
CA VAL A 150 61.28 -23.56 -23.70
C VAL A 150 62.27 -22.43 -23.88
N ARG A 151 62.27 -21.80 -25.05
CA ARG A 151 63.23 -20.74 -25.40
C ARG A 151 62.61 -19.72 -26.32
N TYR A 152 63.25 -18.56 -26.41
CA TYR A 152 62.83 -17.51 -27.33
C TYR A 152 64.03 -16.93 -28.09
N LYS A 153 63.74 -16.29 -29.22
CA LYS A 153 64.72 -15.57 -30.02
C LYS A 153 64.09 -14.36 -30.69
N ASN A 154 64.79 -13.23 -30.61
CA ASN A 154 64.54 -12.08 -31.45
C ASN A 154 65.24 -12.30 -32.81
N ASN A 155 64.48 -12.34 -33.90
CA ASN A 155 64.99 -12.51 -35.25
C ASN A 155 65.07 -11.18 -36.03
N GLY A 156 64.95 -10.04 -35.34
CA GLY A 156 64.88 -8.70 -35.93
C GLY A 156 63.44 -8.33 -36.25
N THR A 157 62.91 -8.84 -37.37
CA THR A 157 61.54 -8.55 -37.85
C THR A 157 60.47 -9.46 -37.27
N SER A 158 60.86 -10.49 -36.50
CA SER A 158 59.95 -11.36 -35.78
C SER A 158 60.51 -11.79 -34.43
N PHE A 159 59.63 -12.20 -33.53
CA PHE A 159 59.97 -12.73 -32.22
C PHE A 159 59.36 -14.13 -32.06
N SER A 160 60.20 -15.14 -31.91
CA SER A 160 59.77 -16.54 -31.86
C SER A 160 59.97 -17.13 -30.46
N ILE A 161 58.95 -17.83 -29.97
CA ILE A 161 58.98 -18.65 -28.77
C ILE A 161 58.82 -20.10 -29.20
N GLU A 162 59.70 -20.97 -28.73
CA GLU A 162 59.73 -22.39 -29.09
C GLU A 162 59.60 -23.26 -27.84
N TRP A 163 58.72 -24.26 -27.95
CA TRP A 163 58.61 -25.37 -27.02
C TRP A 163 59.12 -26.61 -27.73
N VAL A 164 60.18 -27.20 -27.19
CA VAL A 164 60.82 -28.42 -27.68
C VAL A 164 60.48 -29.57 -26.74
N ARG A 165 60.04 -30.68 -27.33
CA ARG A 165 59.60 -31.92 -26.71
C ARG A 165 58.52 -31.75 -25.66
N ALA A 166 57.52 -30.91 -25.95
CA ALA A 166 56.35 -30.73 -25.09
C ALA A 166 55.46 -31.97 -25.12
N GLY A 167 55.02 -32.48 -23.97
CA GLY A 167 54.19 -33.68 -23.88
C GLY A 167 53.36 -33.72 -22.60
N ASN A 168 52.34 -34.58 -22.54
CA ASN A 168 51.41 -34.71 -21.40
C ASN A 168 51.62 -36.06 -20.67
N GLY A 169 51.53 -36.07 -19.33
CA GLY A 169 51.54 -37.28 -18.49
C GLY A 169 52.91 -37.77 -17.98
N SER A 170 52.93 -38.79 -17.12
CA SER A 170 54.14 -39.32 -16.46
C SER A 170 54.96 -40.35 -17.28
N ASN A 171 54.58 -40.63 -18.53
CA ASN A 171 55.17 -41.73 -19.30
C ASN A 171 56.35 -41.27 -20.18
N LEU A 172 57.54 -41.79 -19.83
CA LEU A 172 58.88 -41.49 -20.36
C LEU A 172 59.17 -41.96 -21.81
N GLY A 173 58.17 -42.15 -22.68
CA GLY A 173 58.31 -43.08 -23.81
C GLY A 173 57.88 -42.71 -25.23
N GLY A 174 57.47 -41.48 -25.57
CA GLY A 174 57.32 -41.19 -27.02
C GLY A 174 56.42 -40.06 -27.54
N THR A 175 55.63 -39.33 -26.73
CA THR A 175 54.72 -38.30 -27.27
C THR A 175 55.22 -36.88 -27.03
N HIS A 176 55.90 -36.30 -28.01
CA HIS A 176 56.57 -35.00 -27.88
C HIS A 176 56.37 -34.07 -29.09
N LEU A 177 55.57 -33.03 -28.93
CA LEU A 177 55.38 -32.01 -29.95
C LEU A 177 56.44 -30.92 -29.81
N ASP A 178 56.99 -30.48 -30.93
CA ASP A 178 57.66 -29.18 -30.97
C ASP A 178 56.77 -28.18 -31.69
N ALA A 179 56.66 -26.98 -31.14
CA ALA A 179 56.06 -25.88 -31.88
C ALA A 179 56.65 -24.55 -31.52
N GLN A 180 56.32 -23.57 -32.37
CA GLN A 180 56.67 -22.18 -32.15
C GLN A 180 55.43 -21.29 -32.27
N ILE A 181 55.42 -20.24 -31.47
CA ILE A 181 54.64 -19.03 -31.72
C ILE A 181 55.60 -17.96 -32.21
N THR A 182 55.35 -17.41 -33.40
CA THR A 182 56.15 -16.32 -33.97
C THR A 182 55.28 -15.08 -34.15
N LEU A 183 55.71 -13.95 -33.58
CA LEU A 183 55.08 -12.64 -33.69
C LEU A 183 55.82 -11.80 -34.73
N TYR A 184 55.12 -11.25 -35.72
CA TYR A 184 55.73 -10.44 -36.77
C TYR A 184 55.56 -8.94 -36.52
N GLN A 185 56.66 -8.20 -36.67
CA GLN A 185 56.69 -6.74 -36.55
C GLN A 185 55.83 -6.10 -37.65
N THR A 186 55.16 -4.98 -37.33
CA THR A 186 54.35 -4.16 -38.25
C THR A 186 53.04 -4.80 -38.73
N THR A 187 53.07 -6.05 -39.19
CA THR A 187 51.87 -6.75 -39.68
C THR A 187 50.98 -7.28 -38.55
N ASN A 188 51.54 -7.45 -37.35
CA ASN A 188 50.90 -8.07 -36.19
C ASN A 188 50.36 -9.49 -36.47
N VAL A 189 50.88 -10.15 -37.51
CA VAL A 189 50.59 -11.55 -37.83
C VAL A 189 51.20 -12.45 -36.77
N ILE A 190 50.46 -13.50 -36.40
CA ILE A 190 50.92 -14.55 -35.49
C ILE A 190 51.02 -15.86 -36.28
N GLU A 191 52.15 -16.55 -36.17
CA GLU A 191 52.30 -17.86 -36.79
C GLU A 191 52.50 -18.96 -35.75
N PHE A 192 51.78 -20.07 -35.94
CA PHE A 192 52.04 -21.33 -35.24
C PHE A 192 52.73 -22.28 -36.21
N THR A 193 53.92 -22.79 -35.85
CA THR A 193 54.59 -23.84 -36.64
C THR A 193 54.79 -25.07 -35.80
N TYR A 194 54.54 -26.24 -36.38
CA TYR A 194 54.57 -27.51 -35.66
C TYR A 194 55.54 -28.49 -36.32
N ARG A 195 56.31 -29.20 -35.49
CA ARG A 195 57.01 -30.43 -35.86
C ARG A 195 56.38 -31.56 -35.09
N GLY A 196 55.70 -32.45 -35.82
CA GLY A 196 55.26 -33.71 -35.22
C GLY A 196 56.50 -34.47 -34.77
N PRO A 197 56.46 -35.26 -33.68
CA PRO A 197 57.57 -36.11 -33.34
C PRO A 197 57.94 -36.97 -34.57
N GLY A 198 59.22 -37.18 -34.83
CA GLY A 198 59.65 -38.05 -35.93
C GLY A 198 59.24 -39.51 -35.67
N SER A 199 60.23 -40.36 -35.40
CA SER A 199 60.06 -41.80 -35.16
C SER A 199 59.47 -42.18 -33.78
N TYR A 200 58.78 -41.28 -33.08
CA TYR A 200 58.33 -41.54 -31.71
C TYR A 200 56.85 -41.99 -31.68
N PRO A 201 56.51 -43.12 -31.02
CA PRO A 201 55.15 -43.66 -31.04
C PRO A 201 54.19 -42.85 -30.15
N VAL A 202 52.97 -42.61 -30.65
CA VAL A 202 51.89 -41.96 -29.90
C VAL A 202 51.01 -43.00 -29.23
N ILE A 203 50.95 -42.99 -27.89
CA ILE A 203 49.98 -43.75 -27.10
C ILE A 203 49.14 -42.75 -26.30
N GLY A 204 48.03 -42.26 -26.88
CA GLY A 204 47.04 -41.41 -26.19
C GLY A 204 46.56 -40.19 -27.01
N SER A 205 45.28 -39.81 -26.83
CA SER A 205 44.67 -38.62 -27.44
C SER A 205 44.66 -37.45 -26.47
N ILE A 206 45.18 -36.29 -26.87
CA ILE A 206 45.21 -35.05 -26.08
C ILE A 206 44.26 -34.04 -26.73
N ALA A 207 43.27 -33.56 -25.99
CA ALA A 207 42.42 -32.44 -26.42
C ALA A 207 43.01 -31.14 -25.88
N ALA A 208 43.51 -30.27 -26.76
CA ALA A 208 44.18 -29.03 -26.37
C ALA A 208 43.45 -27.79 -26.91
N GLN A 209 43.47 -26.69 -26.16
CA GLN A 209 42.99 -25.41 -26.67
C GLN A 209 44.05 -24.78 -27.58
N VAL A 210 43.71 -24.58 -28.85
CA VAL A 210 44.61 -23.95 -29.84
C VAL A 210 43.90 -22.75 -30.43
N GLY A 211 44.58 -21.62 -30.53
CA GLY A 211 44.02 -20.36 -31.04
C GLY A 211 44.24 -19.21 -30.08
N MET A 212 43.26 -18.32 -29.95
CA MET A 212 43.41 -17.09 -29.19
C MET A 212 42.13 -16.60 -28.52
N ARG A 213 42.30 -15.76 -27.50
CA ARG A 213 41.25 -15.04 -26.77
C ARG A 213 41.68 -13.59 -26.57
N GLY A 214 40.76 -12.66 -26.70
CA GLY A 214 40.94 -11.28 -26.24
C GLY A 214 40.72 -11.12 -24.74
N ALA A 215 40.21 -9.94 -24.37
CA ALA A 215 40.01 -9.55 -22.96
C ALA A 215 38.85 -10.29 -22.28
N THR A 216 37.86 -10.73 -23.04
CA THR A 216 36.67 -11.42 -22.52
C THR A 216 36.58 -12.83 -23.09
N ASN A 217 35.87 -13.71 -22.37
CA ASN A 217 35.59 -15.07 -22.83
C ASN A 217 34.63 -15.14 -24.03
N THR A 218 34.00 -14.02 -24.41
CA THR A 218 33.14 -13.90 -25.59
C THR A 218 33.91 -13.51 -26.85
N ASP A 219 35.14 -13.00 -26.71
CA ASP A 219 36.03 -12.67 -27.81
C ASP A 219 37.13 -13.73 -27.96
N TYR A 220 36.91 -14.71 -28.82
CA TYR A 220 37.84 -15.81 -29.02
C TYR A 220 37.80 -16.36 -30.45
N ARG A 221 38.92 -16.98 -30.83
CA ARG A 221 39.06 -17.77 -32.05
C ARG A 221 39.95 -18.97 -31.75
N ASN A 222 39.31 -20.09 -31.44
CA ASN A 222 39.95 -21.37 -31.21
C ASN A 222 39.65 -22.37 -32.33
N LEU A 223 40.57 -23.31 -32.52
CA LEU A 223 40.48 -24.35 -33.54
C LEU A 223 39.89 -25.64 -32.97
N THR A 224 39.14 -26.35 -33.80
CA THR A 224 38.65 -27.72 -33.52
C THR A 224 39.48 -28.81 -34.21
N THR A 225 40.37 -28.42 -35.13
CA THR A 225 41.25 -29.34 -35.86
C THR A 225 42.52 -28.63 -36.33
N LEU A 226 43.63 -29.38 -36.41
CA LEU A 226 44.92 -28.95 -36.99
C LEU A 226 45.25 -29.66 -38.31
N ILE A 227 44.40 -30.59 -38.74
CA ILE A 227 44.66 -31.55 -39.84
C ILE A 227 44.21 -31.02 -41.21
N THR A 228 43.08 -30.31 -41.22
CA THR A 228 42.43 -29.79 -42.44
C THR A 228 42.50 -28.27 -42.44
N ALA A 229 41.81 -27.61 -43.39
CA ALA A 229 41.59 -26.17 -43.29
C ALA A 229 41.07 -25.83 -41.87
N PRO A 230 41.53 -24.73 -41.24
CA PRO A 230 41.18 -24.42 -39.86
C PRO A 230 39.67 -24.32 -39.65
N GLY A 231 39.10 -25.23 -38.85
CA GLY A 231 37.72 -25.14 -38.37
C GLY A 231 37.67 -24.41 -37.04
N TYR A 232 36.75 -23.45 -36.89
CA TYR A 232 36.60 -22.66 -35.65
C TYR A 232 35.58 -23.29 -34.70
N GLY A 233 35.87 -23.24 -33.40
CA GLY A 233 34.92 -23.65 -32.37
C GLY A 233 33.78 -22.65 -32.21
N GLY A 234 32.57 -23.15 -31.94
CA GLY A 234 31.41 -22.32 -31.57
C GLY A 234 31.36 -21.91 -30.09
N VAL A 235 32.34 -22.37 -29.28
CA VAL A 235 32.51 -22.06 -27.86
C VAL A 235 33.99 -21.92 -27.52
N ASN A 236 34.33 -21.05 -26.56
CA ASN A 236 35.72 -20.81 -26.13
C ASN A 236 36.39 -22.04 -25.47
N THR A 237 35.62 -23.06 -25.09
CA THR A 237 36.09 -24.33 -24.54
C THR A 237 36.45 -25.35 -25.62
N ALA A 238 36.16 -25.09 -26.90
CA ALA A 238 36.48 -26.03 -27.97
C ALA A 238 37.98 -26.32 -28.04
N THR A 239 38.30 -27.58 -28.35
CA THR A 239 39.66 -28.12 -28.37
C THR A 239 39.96 -28.76 -29.73
N ALA A 240 41.23 -28.78 -30.10
CA ALA A 240 41.73 -29.54 -31.24
C ALA A 240 42.40 -30.83 -30.74
N PRO A 241 41.98 -32.02 -31.22
CA PRO A 241 42.55 -33.28 -30.76
C PRO A 241 43.90 -33.56 -31.43
N TYR A 242 44.86 -33.97 -30.61
CA TYR A 242 46.18 -34.46 -31.02
C TYR A 242 46.31 -35.93 -30.63
N ASN A 243 46.30 -36.83 -31.61
CA ASN A 243 46.36 -38.27 -31.41
C ASN A 243 47.02 -38.97 -32.61
N SER A 244 47.17 -40.29 -32.54
CA SER A 244 47.87 -41.10 -33.56
C SER A 244 47.29 -40.99 -34.97
N SER A 245 46.01 -40.63 -35.16
CA SER A 245 45.38 -40.48 -36.48
C SER A 245 45.43 -39.06 -37.04
N THR A 246 45.67 -38.05 -36.19
CA THR A 246 45.69 -36.62 -36.58
C THR A 246 47.11 -36.05 -36.74
N TYR A 247 48.11 -36.87 -36.47
CA TYR A 247 49.47 -36.46 -36.20
C TYR A 247 50.35 -36.23 -37.44
N SER A 248 50.33 -37.15 -38.39
CA SER A 248 51.18 -37.09 -39.59
C SER A 248 50.87 -35.83 -40.41
N SER A 249 49.62 -35.38 -40.33
CA SER A 249 49.14 -34.14 -40.91
C SER A 249 49.56 -32.86 -40.19
N VAL A 250 50.08 -32.92 -38.96
CA VAL A 250 50.52 -31.72 -38.20
C VAL A 250 52.03 -31.50 -38.33
N ASN A 251 52.79 -32.51 -38.78
CA ASN A 251 54.21 -32.36 -39.02
C ASN A 251 54.48 -31.36 -40.15
N ASN A 252 55.44 -30.45 -39.96
CA ASN A 252 55.74 -29.37 -40.91
C ASN A 252 54.49 -28.57 -41.31
N THR A 253 53.61 -28.31 -40.34
CA THR A 253 52.41 -27.49 -40.54
C THR A 253 52.64 -26.10 -40.00
N LYS A 254 52.15 -25.12 -40.74
CA LYS A 254 52.08 -23.71 -40.34
C LYS A 254 50.64 -23.23 -40.36
N ILE A 255 50.25 -22.52 -39.30
CA ILE A 255 48.98 -21.79 -39.22
C ILE A 255 49.32 -20.32 -39.08
N THR A 256 48.98 -19.54 -40.11
CA THR A 256 49.16 -18.09 -40.13
C THR A 256 47.85 -17.44 -39.70
N TRP A 257 47.90 -16.68 -38.61
CA TRP A 257 46.79 -15.91 -38.07
C TRP A 257 46.96 -14.44 -38.44
N THR A 258 46.11 -13.97 -39.36
CA THR A 258 46.11 -12.59 -39.84
C THR A 258 45.10 -11.79 -39.03
N PRO A 259 45.53 -10.68 -38.38
CA PRO A 259 44.61 -9.81 -37.65
C PRO A 259 43.59 -9.18 -38.60
N PRO A 260 42.38 -8.84 -38.13
CA PRO A 260 41.50 -7.95 -38.88
C PRO A 260 42.19 -6.60 -39.08
N SER A 261 41.89 -5.90 -40.18
CA SER A 261 42.44 -4.57 -40.45
C SER A 261 42.07 -3.60 -39.32
N PHE A 262 43.09 -3.04 -38.64
CA PHE A 262 42.89 -2.04 -37.59
C PHE A 262 42.24 -0.80 -38.20
N CYS A 263 41.06 -0.43 -37.71
CA CYS A 263 40.45 0.83 -38.08
C CYS A 263 41.24 2.00 -37.46
N SER A 264 41.35 3.11 -38.18
CA SER A 264 41.87 4.36 -37.64
C SER A 264 40.69 5.22 -37.16
N LYS A 265 40.80 5.89 -36.01
CA LYS A 265 39.77 6.85 -35.56
C LYS A 265 40.03 8.23 -36.18
N PRO A 266 39.00 9.05 -36.42
CA PRO A 266 39.18 10.45 -36.80
C PRO A 266 39.97 11.22 -35.72
N SER A 267 40.73 12.24 -36.14
CA SER A 267 41.54 13.06 -35.22
C SER A 267 40.93 14.43 -34.92
N ALA A 268 39.88 14.83 -35.61
CA ALA A 268 39.10 16.02 -35.35
C ALA A 268 37.61 15.68 -35.20
N THR A 269 37.01 16.11 -34.09
CA THR A 269 35.58 15.97 -33.84
C THR A 269 34.78 17.06 -34.58
N ALA A 270 33.46 16.92 -34.60
CA ALA A 270 32.55 17.98 -35.01
C ALA A 270 32.63 19.19 -34.05
N SER A 271 32.19 20.37 -34.50
CA SER A 271 32.22 21.59 -33.70
C SER A 271 31.05 22.53 -34.04
N LEU A 272 30.93 23.66 -33.33
CA LEU A 272 29.97 24.73 -33.60
C LEU A 272 28.50 24.24 -33.66
N PHE A 273 28.02 23.64 -32.57
CA PHE A 273 26.63 23.22 -32.48
C PHE A 273 25.70 24.43 -32.49
N GLY A 274 24.69 24.39 -33.36
CA GLY A 274 23.60 25.36 -33.41
C GLY A 274 22.25 24.67 -33.30
N SER A 275 21.27 25.40 -32.74
CA SER A 275 19.88 24.98 -32.72
C SER A 275 18.97 26.13 -33.16
N ALA A 276 17.98 25.86 -34.00
CA ALA A 276 17.05 26.86 -34.54
C ALA A 276 15.65 26.25 -34.75
N ASN A 277 14.67 27.10 -35.10
CA ASN A 277 13.31 26.67 -35.45
C ASN A 277 12.67 25.71 -34.43
N LEU A 278 12.88 25.99 -33.14
CA LEU A 278 12.38 25.15 -32.06
C LEU A 278 10.86 25.22 -31.98
N GLN A 279 10.23 24.07 -32.08
CA GLN A 279 8.78 23.89 -31.95
C GLN A 279 8.51 22.88 -30.83
N ALA A 280 7.24 22.49 -30.68
CA ALA A 280 6.82 21.57 -29.62
C ALA A 280 7.28 20.12 -29.88
N ASP A 281 7.32 19.72 -31.14
CA ASP A 281 7.62 18.36 -31.59
C ASP A 281 8.80 18.25 -32.56
N GLN A 282 9.45 19.38 -32.87
CA GLN A 282 10.62 19.42 -33.72
C GLN A 282 11.59 20.55 -33.37
N GLY A 283 12.80 20.45 -33.90
CA GLY A 283 13.80 21.51 -33.85
C GLY A 283 14.95 21.20 -34.79
N ASP A 284 15.59 22.25 -35.30
CA ASP A 284 16.74 22.11 -36.19
C ASP A 284 18.03 22.04 -35.38
N ILE A 285 18.93 21.15 -35.79
CA ILE A 285 20.32 21.13 -35.33
C ILE A 285 21.26 21.43 -36.49
N SER A 286 22.37 22.10 -36.20
CA SER A 286 23.48 22.31 -37.12
C SER A 286 24.81 22.11 -36.42
N PHE A 287 25.84 21.76 -37.18
CA PHE A 287 27.21 21.61 -36.69
C PHE A 287 28.19 21.66 -37.87
N THR A 288 29.46 21.89 -37.55
CA THR A 288 30.59 21.81 -38.49
C THR A 288 31.24 20.45 -38.40
N ARG A 289 31.51 19.82 -39.55
CA ARG A 289 32.12 18.49 -39.68
C ARG A 289 33.56 18.46 -39.16
N GLY A 290 33.89 17.38 -38.46
CA GLY A 290 35.26 16.97 -38.21
C GLY A 290 35.86 16.23 -39.40
N ASN A 291 36.91 15.44 -39.17
CA ASN A 291 37.70 14.85 -40.26
C ASN A 291 37.45 13.35 -40.51
N GLY A 292 36.27 12.84 -40.12
CA GLY A 292 35.90 11.45 -40.38
C GLY A 292 35.75 11.15 -41.87
N THR A 293 36.52 10.17 -42.36
CA THR A 293 36.48 9.70 -43.76
C THR A 293 35.26 8.83 -44.07
N GLY A 294 34.55 8.34 -43.06
CA GLY A 294 33.33 7.54 -43.19
C GLY A 294 32.05 8.37 -43.06
N GLY A 295 32.06 9.44 -42.26
CA GLY A 295 30.88 10.28 -42.07
C GLY A 295 30.72 10.82 -40.65
N VAL A 296 29.49 11.22 -40.32
CA VAL A 296 29.04 11.59 -38.96
C VAL A 296 27.82 10.77 -38.61
N LEU A 297 27.80 10.34 -37.36
CA LEU A 297 26.63 9.79 -36.70
C LEU A 297 26.13 10.76 -35.63
N VAL A 298 24.85 11.10 -35.66
CA VAL A 298 24.21 11.90 -34.60
C VAL A 298 23.28 11.00 -33.81
N VAL A 299 23.54 10.91 -32.51
CA VAL A 299 22.73 10.17 -31.55
C VAL A 299 21.93 11.17 -30.73
N ALA A 300 20.60 11.12 -30.81
CA ALA A 300 19.71 11.92 -30.01
C ALA A 300 19.19 11.12 -28.81
N ARG A 301 18.99 11.80 -27.69
CA ARG A 301 18.40 11.24 -26.47
C ARG A 301 17.71 12.32 -25.66
N LEU A 302 16.79 11.92 -24.79
CA LEU A 302 16.39 12.81 -23.68
C LEU A 302 17.63 13.08 -22.83
N SER A 303 17.79 14.32 -22.37
CA SER A 303 18.98 14.71 -21.61
C SER A 303 19.11 13.99 -20.27
N SER A 304 18.00 13.44 -19.76
CA SER A 304 17.95 12.56 -18.59
C SER A 304 18.45 11.14 -18.86
N THR A 305 18.59 10.73 -20.12
CA THR A 305 19.08 9.41 -20.52
C THR A 305 20.60 9.43 -20.58
N THR A 306 21.24 8.40 -20.02
CA THR A 306 22.70 8.22 -20.10
C THR A 306 23.16 8.05 -21.55
N ALA A 307 24.19 8.80 -21.94
CA ALA A 307 24.80 8.70 -23.26
C ALA A 307 25.48 7.34 -23.46
N VAL A 308 25.26 6.71 -24.61
CA VAL A 308 25.94 5.48 -25.00
C VAL A 308 26.69 5.68 -26.31
N LYS A 309 28.01 5.46 -26.30
CA LYS A 309 28.88 5.61 -27.48
C LYS A 309 28.53 4.54 -28.54
N PRO A 310 28.58 4.87 -29.85
CA PRO A 310 28.51 3.89 -30.92
C PRO A 310 29.65 2.84 -30.84
N SER A 311 29.31 1.59 -31.12
CA SER A 311 30.27 0.48 -31.18
C SER A 311 31.09 0.58 -32.47
N ASP A 312 32.42 0.50 -32.34
CA ASP A 312 33.31 0.39 -33.49
C ASP A 312 33.02 -0.93 -34.26
N GLY A 313 33.18 -0.91 -35.57
CA GLY A 313 32.82 -2.00 -36.49
C GLY A 313 31.32 -2.04 -36.88
N ASN A 314 30.46 -1.27 -36.22
CA ASN A 314 29.03 -1.20 -36.54
C ASN A 314 28.70 0.07 -37.33
N ALA A 315 28.16 -0.08 -38.54
CA ALA A 315 27.81 1.05 -39.40
C ALA A 315 26.40 1.63 -39.16
N TYR A 316 25.55 0.94 -38.38
CA TYR A 316 24.17 1.34 -38.09
C TYR A 316 23.32 1.66 -39.33
N THR A 317 23.36 0.76 -40.32
CA THR A 317 22.68 0.91 -41.61
C THR A 317 21.34 0.18 -41.70
N SER A 318 21.00 -0.70 -40.75
CA SER A 318 19.73 -1.44 -40.74
C SER A 318 19.24 -1.75 -39.32
N PRO A 319 18.08 -1.22 -38.89
CA PRO A 319 17.36 -0.12 -39.54
C PRO A 319 18.25 1.12 -39.61
N GLY A 320 18.19 1.89 -40.69
CA GLY A 320 19.03 3.09 -40.84
C GLY A 320 18.73 4.19 -39.83
N ALA A 321 19.44 5.31 -39.94
CA ALA A 321 19.12 6.53 -39.20
C ALA A 321 17.77 7.12 -39.65
N SER A 322 17.08 7.81 -38.74
CA SER A 322 15.83 8.53 -39.03
C SER A 322 15.79 9.85 -38.28
N ALA A 323 15.52 10.95 -38.98
CA ALA A 323 15.38 12.28 -38.37
C ALA A 323 14.19 12.37 -37.39
N ALA A 324 13.25 11.41 -37.46
CA ALA A 324 12.19 11.27 -36.47
C ALA A 324 12.71 10.50 -35.24
N PHE A 325 12.70 11.15 -34.08
CA PHE A 325 13.12 10.58 -32.81
C PHE A 325 12.25 9.37 -32.43
N ASN A 326 12.89 8.26 -32.05
CA ASN A 326 12.20 7.03 -31.63
C ASN A 326 11.17 6.48 -32.66
N SER A 327 11.55 6.42 -33.93
CA SER A 327 10.76 5.94 -35.07
C SER A 327 11.22 4.58 -35.63
N GLY A 328 11.88 3.75 -34.81
CA GLY A 328 12.36 2.42 -35.21
C GLY A 328 13.76 2.41 -35.87
N GLN A 329 14.50 3.51 -35.80
CA GLN A 329 15.91 3.59 -36.20
C GLN A 329 16.83 2.71 -35.34
N SER A 330 18.05 2.49 -35.84
CA SER A 330 19.14 1.93 -35.03
C SER A 330 19.40 2.75 -33.74
N THR A 331 19.91 2.07 -32.71
CA THR A 331 20.26 2.66 -31.42
C THR A 331 21.68 2.29 -31.00
N THR A 332 22.36 3.17 -30.27
CA THR A 332 23.64 2.84 -29.62
C THR A 332 23.44 2.21 -28.24
N GLY A 333 22.24 2.35 -27.68
CA GLY A 333 21.80 1.79 -26.41
C GLY A 333 20.35 2.18 -26.14
N ALA A 334 19.77 1.68 -25.04
CA ALA A 334 18.39 2.02 -24.68
C ALA A 334 18.20 3.55 -24.57
N GLY A 335 17.20 4.09 -25.26
CA GLY A 335 16.89 5.53 -25.27
C GLY A 335 17.88 6.43 -26.03
N ASN A 336 18.86 5.85 -26.74
CA ASN A 336 19.86 6.55 -27.54
C ASN A 336 19.64 6.25 -29.04
N TYR A 337 19.00 7.17 -29.76
CA TYR A 337 18.49 6.93 -31.10
C TYR A 337 19.35 7.61 -32.16
N ILE A 338 19.66 6.89 -33.24
CA ILE A 338 20.47 7.43 -34.33
C ILE A 338 19.58 8.26 -35.25
N VAL A 339 19.67 9.57 -35.12
CA VAL A 339 18.81 10.51 -35.89
C VAL A 339 19.43 10.97 -37.20
N TYR A 340 20.73 10.75 -37.37
CA TYR A 340 21.43 11.06 -38.61
C TYR A 340 22.64 10.15 -38.79
N ASN A 341 22.83 9.65 -40.00
CA ASN A 341 24.06 8.99 -40.46
C ASN A 341 24.41 9.60 -41.82
N GLY A 342 25.26 10.63 -41.77
CA GLY A 342 25.61 11.42 -42.94
C GLY A 342 26.93 10.97 -43.58
N PRO A 343 27.08 11.09 -44.90
CA PRO A 343 28.31 10.72 -45.61
C PRO A 343 29.47 11.64 -45.25
N ALA A 344 30.68 11.23 -45.64
CA ALA A 344 31.86 12.06 -45.51
C ALA A 344 31.78 13.28 -46.44
N ASN A 345 31.70 14.47 -45.86
CA ASN A 345 31.61 15.74 -46.59
C ASN A 345 32.84 16.65 -46.39
N GLY A 346 34.02 16.13 -46.06
CA GLY A 346 35.22 16.94 -45.82
C GLY A 346 35.20 17.73 -44.49
N ALA A 347 36.37 17.93 -43.89
CA ALA A 347 36.50 18.63 -42.62
C ALA A 347 36.22 20.14 -42.76
N GLY A 348 35.56 20.74 -41.76
CA GLY A 348 35.25 22.17 -41.75
C GLY A 348 33.99 22.56 -42.52
N ASN A 349 33.35 21.63 -43.22
CA ASN A 349 32.08 21.91 -43.91
C ASN A 349 30.91 21.91 -42.91
N ALA A 350 30.10 22.96 -42.96
CA ALA A 350 28.87 23.05 -42.18
C ALA A 350 27.82 22.07 -42.73
N ILE A 351 27.13 21.37 -41.83
CA ILE A 351 25.93 20.63 -42.18
C ILE A 351 24.76 21.61 -42.15
N THR A 352 24.02 21.67 -43.27
CA THR A 352 22.75 22.40 -43.37
C THR A 352 21.81 21.95 -42.26
N PRO A 353 20.96 22.84 -41.71
CA PRO A 353 20.12 22.49 -40.58
C PRO A 353 19.36 21.17 -40.80
N LEU A 354 19.54 20.23 -39.88
CA LEU A 354 18.82 18.96 -39.84
C LEU A 354 17.62 19.12 -38.91
N THR A 355 16.42 19.04 -39.48
CA THR A 355 15.18 19.05 -38.69
C THR A 355 14.96 17.71 -38.03
N ILE A 356 15.02 17.69 -36.71
CA ILE A 356 14.68 16.51 -35.89
C ILE A 356 13.21 16.60 -35.51
N THR A 357 12.43 15.57 -35.82
CA THR A 357 10.98 15.52 -35.59
C THR A 357 10.61 14.43 -34.59
N GLY A 358 9.33 14.31 -34.22
CA GLY A 358 8.86 13.28 -33.27
C GLY A 358 9.32 13.53 -31.83
N LEU A 359 9.69 14.77 -31.51
CA LEU A 359 10.05 15.20 -30.17
C LEU A 359 8.79 15.44 -29.32
N GLN A 360 8.98 15.54 -28.01
CA GLN A 360 7.91 15.87 -27.06
C GLN A 360 8.06 17.33 -26.60
N PRO A 361 6.95 18.05 -26.33
CA PRO A 361 6.98 19.44 -25.90
C PRO A 361 7.63 19.63 -24.53
N ALA A 362 8.27 20.79 -24.32
CA ALA A 362 8.93 21.16 -23.07
C ALA A 362 9.93 20.10 -22.53
N LYS A 363 10.60 19.38 -23.43
CA LYS A 363 11.64 18.39 -23.11
C LYS A 363 12.99 18.83 -23.64
N THR A 364 14.04 18.57 -22.86
CA THR A 364 15.41 18.84 -23.28
C THR A 364 16.02 17.60 -23.92
N TYR A 365 16.44 17.72 -25.18
CA TYR A 365 17.11 16.68 -25.93
C TYR A 365 18.60 17.00 -26.04
N SER A 366 19.42 15.98 -25.84
CA SER A 366 20.87 16.02 -26.04
C SER A 366 21.22 15.26 -27.32
N PHE A 367 22.21 15.78 -28.04
CA PHE A 367 22.73 15.23 -29.28
C PHE A 367 24.22 14.98 -29.15
N ASP A 368 24.62 13.72 -29.28
CA ASP A 368 26.01 13.28 -29.26
C ASP A 368 26.46 13.01 -30.72
N ILE A 369 27.44 13.77 -31.19
CA ILE A 369 27.88 13.81 -32.58
C ILE A 369 29.24 13.11 -32.70
N TYR A 370 29.28 12.00 -33.44
CA TYR A 370 30.47 11.17 -33.62
C TYR A 370 30.94 11.19 -35.08
N GLU A 371 32.15 11.67 -35.31
CA GLU A 371 32.88 11.44 -36.55
C GLU A 371 33.34 9.98 -36.61
N TYR A 372 33.34 9.39 -37.81
CA TYR A 372 33.91 8.06 -38.02
C TYR A 372 34.69 7.93 -39.33
N ASN A 373 35.63 6.99 -39.35
CA ASN A 373 36.35 6.58 -40.56
C ASN A 373 35.75 5.32 -41.16
N SER A 374 35.75 5.19 -42.50
CA SER A 374 35.12 4.06 -43.22
C SER A 374 35.95 2.78 -43.19
N SER A 375 37.28 2.88 -43.10
CA SER A 375 38.15 1.70 -42.96
C SER A 375 37.95 1.06 -41.58
N GLY A 376 37.21 -0.06 -41.55
CA GLY A 376 36.86 -0.79 -40.33
C GLY A 376 35.83 -0.10 -39.42
N VAL A 377 35.11 0.92 -39.92
CA VAL A 377 34.08 1.74 -39.23
C VAL A 377 34.44 2.08 -37.78
N CYS A 378 35.14 3.20 -37.56
CA CYS A 378 35.57 3.56 -36.20
C CYS A 378 35.26 4.99 -35.82
N TYR A 379 34.57 5.11 -34.67
CA TYR A 379 34.07 6.36 -34.14
C TYR A 379 35.12 7.04 -33.26
N ILE A 380 35.16 8.36 -33.29
CA ILE A 380 35.96 9.15 -32.36
C ILE A 380 35.56 8.85 -30.89
N ASN A 381 36.52 8.91 -29.96
CA ASN A 381 36.29 8.49 -28.57
C ASN A 381 35.32 9.40 -27.82
N THR A 382 35.39 10.70 -28.10
CA THR A 382 34.60 11.72 -27.42
C THR A 382 33.69 12.40 -28.43
N ALA A 383 32.39 12.31 -28.21
CA ALA A 383 31.42 13.03 -29.01
C ALA A 383 31.60 14.54 -28.83
N TYR A 384 31.25 15.30 -29.87
CA TYR A 384 30.84 16.69 -29.66
C TYR A 384 29.36 16.71 -29.26
N THR A 385 29.02 17.47 -28.22
CA THR A 385 27.67 17.43 -27.64
C THR A 385 26.96 18.77 -27.79
N GLY A 386 25.68 18.72 -28.14
CA GLY A 386 24.77 19.86 -28.14
C GLY A 386 23.42 19.50 -27.52
N SER A 387 22.61 20.50 -27.20
CA SER A 387 21.27 20.28 -26.67
C SER A 387 20.35 21.46 -26.95
N PHE A 388 19.05 21.19 -27.01
CA PHE A 388 18.01 22.21 -26.95
C PHE A 388 16.79 21.72 -26.18
N THR A 389 15.91 22.64 -25.81
CA THR A 389 14.60 22.34 -25.20
C THR A 389 13.50 22.71 -26.18
N THR A 390 12.60 21.77 -26.48
CA THR A 390 11.41 22.04 -27.29
C THR A 390 10.49 23.05 -26.60
N VAL A 391 9.73 23.78 -27.39
CA VAL A 391 8.78 24.78 -26.88
C VAL A 391 7.58 24.08 -26.24
N SER A 392 6.93 24.71 -25.26
CA SER A 392 5.63 24.23 -24.77
C SER A 392 4.54 24.60 -25.76
N CYS A 393 3.67 23.66 -26.12
CA CYS A 393 2.41 23.93 -26.83
C CYS A 393 1.20 24.02 -25.90
N ALA A 394 1.39 23.84 -24.59
CA ALA A 394 0.27 23.82 -23.65
C ALA A 394 -0.21 25.25 -23.33
N PRO A 395 -1.51 25.41 -22.99
CA PRO A 395 -2.07 26.70 -22.61
C PRO A 395 -1.32 27.35 -21.44
N THR A 396 -1.24 28.68 -21.43
CA THR A 396 -0.49 29.44 -20.42
C THR A 396 -1.30 29.77 -19.15
N THR A 397 -2.63 29.66 -19.21
CA THR A 397 -3.55 29.90 -18.10
C THR A 397 -4.31 28.61 -17.81
N GLN A 398 -4.13 28.07 -16.60
CA GLN A 398 -4.87 26.91 -16.11
C GLN A 398 -6.29 27.31 -15.67
N ALA A 399 -7.20 26.34 -15.66
CA ALA A 399 -8.49 26.43 -14.99
C ALA A 399 -8.34 26.89 -13.52
N SER A 400 -9.38 27.52 -12.98
CA SER A 400 -9.37 28.06 -11.62
C SER A 400 -10.75 28.01 -10.96
N GLY A 401 -10.85 28.36 -9.68
CA GLY A 401 -12.14 28.50 -9.00
C GLY A 401 -12.93 27.18 -8.87
N LEU A 402 -12.24 26.07 -8.59
CA LEU A 402 -12.89 24.76 -8.41
C LEU A 402 -13.81 24.75 -7.18
N ASN A 403 -15.08 24.46 -7.43
CA ASN A 403 -16.14 24.34 -6.44
C ASN A 403 -16.89 23.01 -6.64
N PHE A 404 -17.50 22.53 -5.56
CA PHE A 404 -18.26 21.27 -5.56
C PHE A 404 -19.62 21.45 -4.91
N THR A 405 -20.64 20.85 -5.52
CA THR A 405 -22.01 20.80 -5.00
C THR A 405 -22.42 19.33 -4.83
N CYS A 406 -22.85 18.92 -3.62
CA CYS A 406 -23.35 17.56 -3.43
C CYS A 406 -24.84 17.50 -3.75
N TYR A 407 -25.20 16.81 -4.83
CA TYR A 407 -26.60 16.64 -5.24
C TYR A 407 -27.23 15.42 -4.57
N GLU A 408 -26.55 14.27 -4.60
CA GLU A 408 -27.07 12.98 -4.12
C GLU A 408 -25.94 12.17 -3.47
N TYR A 409 -26.23 10.93 -3.07
CA TYR A 409 -25.25 10.00 -2.49
C TYR A 409 -24.33 9.37 -3.54
N ASP A 410 -24.63 9.52 -4.83
CA ASP A 410 -23.89 8.95 -5.96
C ASP A 410 -23.50 10.02 -7.00
N LYS A 411 -23.69 11.30 -6.68
CA LYS A 411 -23.42 12.42 -7.59
C LYS A 411 -22.71 13.59 -6.92
N ILE A 412 -21.71 14.13 -7.60
CA ILE A 412 -20.99 15.36 -7.22
C ILE A 412 -21.04 16.32 -8.41
N GLY A 413 -21.59 17.51 -8.19
CA GLY A 413 -21.45 18.65 -9.10
C GLY A 413 -20.03 19.19 -9.03
N VAL A 414 -19.41 19.38 -10.19
CA VAL A 414 -18.06 19.91 -10.35
C VAL A 414 -18.15 21.18 -11.19
N ASN A 415 -17.79 22.31 -10.58
CA ASN A 415 -17.83 23.61 -11.21
C ASN A 415 -16.45 24.28 -11.16
N PHE A 416 -16.02 24.90 -12.27
CA PHE A 416 -14.78 25.66 -12.33
C PHE A 416 -14.79 26.66 -13.48
N ASN A 417 -13.89 27.64 -13.42
CA ASN A 417 -13.63 28.59 -14.49
C ASN A 417 -12.55 28.05 -15.42
N ARG A 418 -12.77 28.12 -16.73
CA ARG A 418 -11.80 27.78 -17.76
C ARG A 418 -10.58 28.70 -17.70
N GLY A 419 -9.45 28.14 -18.10
CA GLY A 419 -8.25 28.87 -18.47
C GLY A 419 -8.31 29.35 -19.91
N ASN A 420 -7.16 29.35 -20.60
CA ASN A 420 -7.04 29.81 -21.98
C ASN A 420 -6.78 28.69 -23.00
N GLY A 421 -6.96 27.42 -22.61
CA GLY A 421 -6.86 26.31 -23.55
C GLY A 421 -8.09 26.21 -24.45
N THR A 422 -7.94 25.61 -25.63
CA THR A 422 -9.11 25.31 -26.48
C THR A 422 -10.04 24.28 -25.82
N HIS A 423 -9.53 23.40 -24.97
CA HIS A 423 -10.29 22.36 -24.28
C HIS A 423 -9.81 22.14 -22.84
N VAL A 424 -10.65 21.48 -22.02
CA VAL A 424 -10.31 21.08 -20.66
C VAL A 424 -10.72 19.64 -20.42
N ILE A 425 -9.86 18.90 -19.73
CA ILE A 425 -10.13 17.52 -19.32
C ILE A 425 -10.17 17.43 -17.79
N VAL A 426 -11.13 16.66 -17.27
CA VAL A 426 -11.30 16.40 -15.84
C VAL A 426 -11.15 14.92 -15.55
N LEU A 427 -10.16 14.58 -14.74
CA LEU A 427 -9.94 13.25 -14.20
C LEU A 427 -10.54 13.17 -12.80
N ALA A 428 -11.08 12.01 -12.44
CA ALA A 428 -11.47 11.69 -11.08
C ALA A 428 -10.89 10.35 -10.61
N LYS A 429 -10.61 10.23 -9.31
CA LYS A 429 -10.17 8.99 -8.64
C LYS A 429 -10.85 8.83 -7.28
N ALA A 430 -11.26 7.61 -6.96
CA ALA A 430 -11.88 7.29 -5.67
C ALA A 430 -10.81 7.04 -4.59
N GLY A 431 -11.02 7.58 -3.39
CA GLY A 431 -10.25 7.30 -2.17
C GLY A 431 -8.88 7.99 -2.03
N SER A 432 -8.25 8.37 -3.14
CA SER A 432 -6.93 9.03 -3.13
C SER A 432 -6.80 10.10 -4.21
N ALA A 433 -5.81 10.97 -4.07
CA ALA A 433 -5.49 11.99 -5.08
C ALA A 433 -5.24 11.37 -6.47
N VAL A 434 -5.63 12.12 -7.51
CA VAL A 434 -5.30 11.78 -8.90
C VAL A 434 -3.78 11.83 -9.06
N ASP A 435 -3.21 10.74 -9.60
CA ASP A 435 -1.77 10.49 -9.68
C ASP A 435 -1.30 10.22 -11.13
N ALA A 436 -2.14 10.56 -12.11
CA ALA A 436 -1.83 10.45 -13.52
C ALA A 436 -2.08 11.78 -14.23
N THR A 437 -1.27 12.04 -15.26
CA THR A 437 -1.40 13.18 -16.16
C THR A 437 -1.76 12.68 -17.56
N PRO A 438 -2.63 13.37 -18.30
CA PRO A 438 -2.87 13.08 -19.72
C PRO A 438 -1.56 13.09 -20.52
N ALA A 439 -1.43 12.16 -21.47
CA ALA A 439 -0.26 12.07 -22.34
C ALA A 439 -0.39 13.02 -23.54
N TYR A 440 0.75 13.57 -23.96
CA TYR A 440 0.82 14.43 -25.14
C TYR A 440 0.24 13.74 -26.39
N ASN A 441 -0.48 14.52 -27.20
CA ASN A 441 -1.10 14.11 -28.46
C ASN A 441 -1.98 12.85 -28.36
N THR A 442 -2.49 12.55 -27.17
CA THR A 442 -3.40 11.43 -26.93
C THR A 442 -4.80 11.98 -26.72
N SER A 443 -5.80 11.37 -27.36
CA SER A 443 -7.21 11.72 -27.15
C SER A 443 -7.84 10.80 -26.11
N TYR A 444 -8.75 11.35 -25.31
CA TYR A 444 -9.44 10.62 -24.25
C TYR A 444 -10.95 10.84 -24.35
N THR A 445 -11.72 9.77 -24.20
CA THR A 445 -13.18 9.79 -24.16
C THR A 445 -13.65 10.07 -22.74
N ALA A 446 -14.52 11.06 -22.56
CA ALA A 446 -15.14 11.39 -21.29
C ALA A 446 -16.47 10.65 -21.09
N ASN A 447 -16.80 10.35 -19.83
CA ASN A 447 -18.12 9.91 -19.43
C ASN A 447 -18.42 10.40 -18.01
N VAL A 448 -19.56 11.06 -17.82
CA VAL A 448 -19.97 11.57 -16.51
C VAL A 448 -20.13 10.47 -15.46
N ASN A 449 -20.49 9.24 -15.87
CA ASN A 449 -20.50 8.07 -15.00
C ASN A 449 -19.08 7.62 -14.70
N PHE A 450 -18.70 7.65 -13.43
CA PHE A 450 -17.38 7.22 -12.99
C PHE A 450 -17.08 5.77 -13.41
N GLY A 451 -15.91 5.56 -14.02
CA GLY A 451 -15.53 4.28 -14.60
C GLY A 451 -15.89 4.10 -16.09
N GLY A 452 -16.76 4.96 -16.64
CA GLY A 452 -17.21 4.86 -18.04
C GLY A 452 -16.33 5.59 -19.06
N GLY A 453 -15.47 6.51 -18.62
CA GLY A 453 -14.54 7.25 -19.46
C GLY A 453 -13.21 6.51 -19.65
N SER A 454 -12.32 7.05 -20.49
CA SER A 454 -10.95 6.56 -20.61
C SER A 454 -10.25 6.54 -19.26
N GLN A 455 -9.52 5.46 -18.98
CA GLN A 455 -8.71 5.34 -17.78
C GLN A 455 -7.28 5.82 -18.06
N ILE A 456 -6.74 6.68 -17.20
CA ILE A 456 -5.36 7.20 -17.31
C ILE A 456 -4.56 6.74 -16.08
N GLY A 457 -3.52 5.94 -16.30
CA GLY A 457 -2.89 5.21 -15.20
C GLY A 457 -3.87 4.23 -14.54
N SER A 458 -3.80 4.07 -13.22
CA SER A 458 -4.69 3.17 -12.47
C SER A 458 -5.70 3.94 -11.64
N GLY A 459 -6.99 3.70 -11.88
CA GLY A 459 -8.11 4.24 -11.10
C GLY A 459 -8.48 5.70 -11.38
N ASN A 460 -7.78 6.41 -12.28
CA ASN A 460 -8.19 7.74 -12.74
C ASN A 460 -9.05 7.61 -13.99
N TYR A 461 -10.27 8.15 -13.96
CA TYR A 461 -11.20 8.12 -15.08
C TYR A 461 -11.53 9.52 -15.56
N VAL A 462 -11.61 9.70 -16.88
CA VAL A 462 -11.96 10.97 -17.51
C VAL A 462 -13.47 11.18 -17.44
N LEU A 463 -13.91 12.18 -16.67
CA LEU A 463 -15.33 12.48 -16.48
C LEU A 463 -15.86 13.57 -17.40
N TYR A 464 -15.00 14.50 -17.79
CA TYR A 464 -15.33 15.59 -18.69
C TYR A 464 -14.16 15.84 -19.63
N ASN A 465 -14.46 16.09 -20.90
CA ASN A 465 -13.52 16.54 -21.92
C ASN A 465 -14.30 17.40 -22.91
N GLY A 466 -14.06 18.71 -22.92
CA GLY A 466 -14.90 19.63 -23.68
C GLY A 466 -14.36 21.05 -23.80
N ASN A 467 -15.10 21.87 -24.53
CA ASN A 467 -14.74 23.24 -24.92
C ASN A 467 -15.80 24.27 -24.49
N ASP A 468 -16.59 24.00 -23.44
CA ASP A 468 -17.61 24.94 -22.96
C ASP A 468 -16.98 26.30 -22.61
N PRO A 469 -17.56 27.42 -23.07
CA PRO A 469 -16.96 28.74 -22.87
C PRO A 469 -17.13 29.24 -21.44
N GLY A 470 -16.10 29.88 -20.89
CA GLY A 470 -16.17 30.55 -19.60
C GLY A 470 -16.08 29.60 -18.41
N SER A 471 -17.22 29.11 -17.91
CA SER A 471 -17.26 28.19 -16.75
C SER A 471 -17.85 26.85 -17.15
N VAL A 472 -17.26 25.77 -16.64
CA VAL A 472 -17.77 24.41 -16.79
C VAL A 472 -18.55 24.04 -15.53
N ASP A 473 -19.74 23.46 -15.71
CA ASP A 473 -20.53 22.85 -14.64
C ASP A 473 -21.11 21.54 -15.13
N PHE A 474 -20.75 20.43 -14.48
CA PHE A 474 -21.28 19.10 -14.80
C PHE A 474 -21.41 18.25 -13.54
N LYS A 475 -22.17 17.16 -13.64
CA LYS A 475 -22.35 16.19 -12.56
C LYS A 475 -21.50 14.96 -12.84
N ALA A 476 -20.58 14.64 -11.94
CA ALA A 476 -19.98 13.32 -11.85
C ALA A 476 -21.02 12.37 -11.24
N GLU A 477 -21.31 11.26 -11.90
CA GLU A 477 -22.38 10.31 -11.58
C GLU A 477 -21.83 8.89 -11.36
N ALA A 478 -22.72 7.96 -10.97
CA ALA A 478 -22.38 6.58 -10.64
C ALA A 478 -21.25 6.46 -9.59
N LEU A 479 -21.21 7.40 -8.64
CA LEU A 479 -20.23 7.43 -7.56
C LEU A 479 -20.67 6.53 -6.41
N ASN A 480 -19.72 5.93 -5.71
CA ASN A 480 -20.00 5.15 -4.52
C ASN A 480 -20.38 6.08 -3.35
N PRO A 481 -21.41 5.75 -2.56
CA PRO A 481 -21.78 6.53 -1.38
C PRO A 481 -20.69 6.60 -0.31
N GLY A 482 -20.69 7.68 0.47
CA GLY A 482 -19.74 7.92 1.56
C GLY A 482 -18.25 7.90 1.15
N THR A 483 -17.96 8.06 -0.14
CA THR A 483 -16.62 7.90 -0.71
C THR A 483 -16.07 9.27 -1.12
N THR A 484 -14.82 9.57 -0.72
CA THR A 484 -14.11 10.75 -1.18
C THR A 484 -13.59 10.55 -2.60
N TYR A 485 -13.99 11.42 -3.52
CA TYR A 485 -13.47 11.50 -4.87
C TYR A 485 -12.53 12.69 -4.99
N HIS A 486 -11.39 12.47 -5.63
CA HIS A 486 -10.39 13.49 -5.95
C HIS A 486 -10.45 13.78 -7.44
N PHE A 487 -10.35 15.06 -7.79
CA PHE A 487 -10.46 15.56 -9.15
C PHE A 487 -9.18 16.30 -9.53
N ALA A 488 -8.76 16.17 -10.79
CA ALA A 488 -7.68 16.92 -11.39
C ALA A 488 -8.11 17.43 -12.77
N ILE A 489 -7.94 18.73 -12.99
CA ILE A 489 -8.43 19.44 -14.17
C ILE A 489 -7.23 20.00 -14.93
N PHE A 490 -7.16 19.73 -16.22
CA PHE A 490 -6.08 20.16 -17.10
C PHE A 490 -6.65 20.89 -18.31
N GLU A 491 -6.33 22.17 -18.46
CA GLU A 491 -6.46 22.87 -19.75
C GLU A 491 -5.48 22.28 -20.76
N TYR A 492 -5.91 22.23 -22.02
CA TYR A 492 -5.09 21.83 -23.15
C TYR A 492 -5.52 22.53 -24.44
N ASP A 493 -4.56 22.71 -25.35
CA ASP A 493 -4.84 23.11 -26.73
C ASP A 493 -4.90 21.86 -27.61
N ASP A 494 -5.84 21.82 -28.55
CA ASP A 494 -5.96 20.76 -29.54
C ASP A 494 -5.08 21.05 -30.77
N SER A 495 -4.80 20.01 -31.57
CA SER A 495 -3.96 20.10 -32.77
C SER A 495 -2.49 20.53 -32.54
N PRO A 496 -1.68 19.76 -31.80
CA PRO A 496 -1.98 18.47 -31.15
C PRO A 496 -2.45 18.64 -29.70
N ASN A 497 -3.07 17.61 -29.11
CA ASN A 497 -3.51 17.67 -27.70
C ASN A 497 -2.33 17.94 -26.76
N CYS A 498 -2.22 19.17 -26.27
CA CYS A 498 -1.08 19.64 -25.49
C CYS A 498 -1.52 20.11 -24.12
N TYR A 499 -1.41 19.19 -23.15
CA TYR A 499 -1.91 19.37 -21.80
C TYR A 499 -0.96 20.17 -20.92
N THR A 500 -1.53 21.02 -20.08
CA THR A 500 -0.84 21.59 -18.93
C THR A 500 -0.23 20.49 -18.04
N THR A 501 0.95 20.74 -17.46
CA THR A 501 1.63 19.73 -16.62
C THR A 501 1.20 19.77 -15.15
N THR A 502 0.58 20.88 -14.72
CA THR A 502 0.09 21.08 -13.34
C THR A 502 -1.42 21.22 -13.37
N ALA A 503 -2.12 20.34 -12.68
CA ALA A 503 -3.58 20.34 -12.63
C ALA A 503 -4.14 21.32 -11.59
N LEU A 504 -5.36 21.80 -11.80
CA LEU A 504 -6.21 22.29 -10.71
C LEU A 504 -6.83 21.08 -10.00
N THR A 505 -6.59 20.94 -8.69
CA THR A 505 -7.03 19.77 -7.92
C THR A 505 -8.02 20.13 -6.82
N GLY A 506 -8.95 19.22 -6.53
CA GLY A 506 -9.85 19.31 -5.39
C GLY A 506 -10.45 17.95 -5.05
N SER A 507 -11.12 17.84 -3.91
CA SER A 507 -11.78 16.59 -3.51
C SER A 507 -13.08 16.85 -2.77
N ARG A 508 -14.02 15.93 -2.92
CA ARG A 508 -15.30 15.97 -2.24
C ARG A 508 -15.79 14.55 -1.95
N ALA A 509 -16.37 14.34 -0.77
CA ALA A 509 -17.06 13.11 -0.44
C ALA A 509 -18.50 13.15 -0.94
N THR A 510 -18.96 12.03 -1.50
CA THR A 510 -20.39 11.79 -1.71
C THR A 510 -21.13 11.72 -0.37
N ARG A 511 -22.45 11.97 -0.40
CA ARG A 511 -23.29 11.79 0.80
C ARG A 511 -23.31 10.31 1.19
N ASN A 512 -23.56 10.04 2.47
CA ASN A 512 -23.64 8.68 3.01
C ASN A 512 -25.08 8.39 3.44
N PRO A 513 -25.84 7.55 2.71
CA PRO A 513 -27.21 7.20 3.03
C PRO A 513 -27.26 6.28 4.25
N GLY A 514 -28.35 6.36 5.01
CA GLY A 514 -28.66 5.36 6.02
C GLY A 514 -29.05 4.03 5.37
N THR A 515 -28.67 2.91 5.98
CA THR A 515 -28.99 1.55 5.50
C THR A 515 -29.58 0.71 6.63
N TYR A 516 -30.75 0.10 6.39
CA TYR A 516 -31.39 -0.77 7.37
C TYR A 516 -30.58 -2.05 7.46
N THR A 517 -30.16 -2.41 8.67
CA THR A 517 -29.33 -3.60 8.90
C THR A 517 -30.17 -4.73 9.46
N SER A 518 -30.90 -4.48 10.56
CA SER A 518 -31.68 -5.51 11.24
C SER A 518 -32.75 -4.91 12.14
N SER A 519 -33.72 -5.73 12.52
CA SER A 519 -34.61 -5.46 13.64
C SER A 519 -34.93 -6.72 14.43
N THR A 520 -35.19 -6.54 15.72
CA THR A 520 -35.56 -7.63 16.65
C THR A 520 -36.40 -7.06 17.79
N THR A 521 -37.23 -7.91 18.39
CA THR A 521 -37.97 -7.55 19.60
C THR A 521 -37.40 -8.22 20.84
N THR A 522 -37.62 -7.61 22.01
CA THR A 522 -37.29 -8.18 23.32
C THR A 522 -38.44 -7.97 24.29
N GLN A 523 -38.72 -8.97 25.12
CA GLN A 523 -39.74 -8.91 26.16
C GLN A 523 -39.25 -8.12 27.38
N VAL A 524 -40.10 -7.26 27.92
CA VAL A 524 -39.93 -6.71 29.26
C VAL A 524 -40.60 -7.65 30.26
N SER A 525 -39.87 -8.04 31.31
CA SER A 525 -40.29 -9.07 32.28
C SER A 525 -40.49 -8.55 33.70
N THR A 526 -40.16 -7.28 33.96
CA THR A 526 -40.48 -6.62 35.22
C THR A 526 -41.99 -6.57 35.36
N ASN A 527 -42.54 -6.88 36.53
CA ASN A 527 -44.00 -6.93 36.70
C ASN A 527 -44.65 -5.55 36.46
N ALA A 528 -45.94 -5.54 36.11
CA ALA A 528 -46.77 -4.36 36.02
C ALA A 528 -47.83 -4.38 37.12
N ASN A 529 -48.32 -3.20 37.49
CA ASN A 529 -49.34 -3.05 38.53
C ASN A 529 -50.65 -2.56 37.89
N PRO A 530 -51.84 -2.92 38.41
CA PRO A 530 -53.07 -2.27 38.01
C PRO A 530 -52.97 -0.74 38.13
N ASN A 531 -53.64 -0.02 37.22
CA ASN A 531 -53.56 1.44 37.06
C ASN A 531 -52.21 1.99 36.58
N MET A 532 -51.25 1.15 36.20
CA MET A 532 -49.99 1.62 35.61
C MET A 532 -50.24 2.18 34.21
N LEU A 533 -49.79 3.41 33.96
CA LEU A 533 -49.83 4.02 32.63
C LEU A 533 -48.52 3.77 31.90
N ALA A 534 -48.61 3.60 30.58
CA ALA A 534 -47.50 3.34 29.66
C ALA A 534 -46.59 2.20 30.16
N ALA A 535 -47.16 1.13 30.68
CA ALA A 535 -46.45 -0.09 31.05
C ALA A 535 -45.85 -0.72 29.79
N GLU A 536 -44.54 -0.62 29.63
CA GLU A 536 -43.76 -1.15 28.54
C GLU A 536 -43.81 -2.70 28.51
N VAL A 537 -44.09 -3.28 27.35
CA VAL A 537 -44.30 -4.73 27.21
C VAL A 537 -43.20 -5.36 26.36
N ILE A 538 -42.93 -4.79 25.18
CA ILE A 538 -41.82 -5.20 24.32
C ILE A 538 -41.06 -4.00 23.80
N SER A 539 -39.75 -4.18 23.60
CA SER A 539 -38.91 -3.26 22.84
C SER A 539 -38.72 -3.79 21.42
N LEU A 540 -38.73 -2.90 20.43
CA LEU A 540 -38.33 -3.15 19.04
C LEU A 540 -37.05 -2.36 18.79
N GLN A 541 -35.98 -3.08 18.47
CA GLN A 541 -34.70 -2.51 18.06
C GLN A 541 -34.65 -2.43 16.54
N VAL A 542 -34.29 -1.28 15.99
CA VAL A 542 -34.06 -1.05 14.56
C VAL A 542 -32.65 -0.53 14.37
N VAL A 543 -31.79 -1.33 13.74
CA VAL A 543 -30.37 -1.02 13.53
C VAL A 543 -30.17 -0.40 12.17
N VAL A 544 -29.58 0.80 12.16
CA VAL A 544 -29.25 1.57 10.95
C VAL A 544 -27.73 1.75 10.86
N ALA A 545 -27.15 1.37 9.73
CA ALA A 545 -25.76 1.65 9.37
C ALA A 545 -25.67 2.84 8.40
N GLY A 546 -24.45 3.28 8.07
CA GLY A 546 -24.23 4.37 7.12
C GLY A 546 -24.40 5.75 7.75
N GLY A 547 -24.92 6.71 6.98
CA GLY A 547 -25.10 8.10 7.40
C GLY A 547 -26.55 8.53 7.50
N THR A 548 -26.79 9.85 7.42
CA THR A 548 -28.12 10.47 7.59
C THR A 548 -28.61 11.18 6.34
N ASP A 549 -28.01 10.96 5.17
CA ASP A 549 -28.34 11.70 3.96
C ASP A 549 -28.44 10.79 2.72
N PRO A 550 -29.66 10.33 2.37
CA PRO A 550 -30.89 10.43 3.17
C PRO A 550 -30.86 9.54 4.42
N ALA A 551 -31.49 10.01 5.50
CA ALA A 551 -31.73 9.21 6.70
C ALA A 551 -32.83 8.18 6.44
N ILE A 552 -32.75 7.06 7.14
CA ILE A 552 -33.82 6.06 7.14
C ILE A 552 -35.00 6.57 7.93
N THR A 553 -36.21 6.35 7.43
CA THR A 553 -37.44 6.75 8.10
C THR A 553 -38.31 5.53 8.38
N VAL A 554 -38.84 5.41 9.60
CA VAL A 554 -39.88 4.42 9.94
C VAL A 554 -41.24 5.08 9.75
N ASN A 555 -42.05 4.50 8.86
CA ASN A 555 -43.35 5.02 8.47
C ASN A 555 -44.50 4.34 9.22
N SER A 556 -44.34 3.07 9.56
CA SER A 556 -45.37 2.33 10.28
C SER A 556 -44.75 1.23 11.13
N ILE A 557 -45.43 0.89 12.22
CA ILE A 557 -45.15 -0.31 13.02
C ILE A 557 -46.48 -1.00 13.26
N THR A 558 -46.58 -2.24 12.80
CA THR A 558 -47.74 -3.11 13.03
C THR A 558 -47.43 -4.08 14.14
N PHE A 559 -48.27 -4.08 15.18
CA PHE A 559 -48.17 -4.97 16.33
C PHE A 559 -49.53 -5.57 16.67
N ASN A 560 -49.56 -6.58 17.52
CA ASN A 560 -50.80 -7.07 18.13
C ASN A 560 -50.54 -7.50 19.57
N THR A 561 -51.62 -7.83 20.28
CA THR A 561 -51.64 -8.15 21.72
C THR A 561 -51.53 -9.66 21.99
N THR A 562 -51.05 -10.44 21.01
CA THR A 562 -50.92 -11.90 21.15
C THR A 562 -50.10 -12.25 22.40
N GLY A 563 -50.63 -13.17 23.21
CA GLY A 563 -50.04 -13.60 24.49
C GLY A 563 -50.58 -12.82 25.71
N THR A 564 -51.20 -11.65 25.52
CA THR A 564 -51.90 -10.95 26.61
C THR A 564 -53.14 -11.75 27.03
N THR A 565 -53.31 -11.99 28.33
CA THR A 565 -54.35 -12.91 28.85
C THR A 565 -55.77 -12.36 28.69
N ASN A 566 -56.01 -11.09 29.04
CA ASN A 566 -57.32 -10.47 28.89
C ASN A 566 -57.22 -8.99 28.50
N THR A 567 -57.27 -8.72 27.20
CA THR A 567 -57.18 -7.34 26.69
C THR A 567 -58.41 -6.48 27.03
N GLY A 568 -59.58 -7.09 27.24
CA GLY A 568 -60.83 -6.36 27.48
C GLY A 568 -61.00 -5.87 28.91
N THR A 569 -60.46 -6.58 29.90
CA THR A 569 -60.51 -6.16 31.31
C THR A 569 -59.25 -5.45 31.76
N ASP A 570 -58.09 -5.81 31.22
CA ASP A 570 -56.81 -5.36 31.76
C ASP A 570 -56.26 -4.11 31.08
N LEU A 571 -56.63 -3.83 29.82
CA LEU A 571 -56.06 -2.74 29.05
C LEU A 571 -57.07 -1.59 28.86
N ILE A 572 -56.58 -0.36 28.92
CA ILE A 572 -57.29 0.88 28.55
C ILE A 572 -56.81 1.35 27.18
N ASN A 573 -55.50 1.43 27.00
CA ASN A 573 -54.87 1.89 25.76
C ASN A 573 -53.66 1.04 25.41
N ALA A 574 -53.33 0.99 24.12
CA ALA A 574 -52.03 0.54 23.61
C ALA A 574 -51.38 1.65 22.78
N ARG A 575 -50.06 1.83 22.95
CA ARG A 575 -49.27 2.89 22.30
C ARG A 575 -47.90 2.36 21.88
N VAL A 576 -47.33 2.95 20.84
CA VAL A 576 -45.92 2.76 20.48
C VAL A 576 -45.16 4.03 20.87
N PHE A 577 -44.01 3.91 21.53
CA PHE A 577 -43.13 5.03 21.89
C PHE A 577 -41.77 4.89 21.21
N TYR A 578 -41.09 6.01 20.97
CA TYR A 578 -39.75 6.08 20.38
C TYR A 578 -38.78 6.77 21.34
N THR A 579 -37.63 6.14 21.61
CA THR A 579 -36.61 6.68 22.54
C THR A 579 -35.28 7.00 21.86
N GLY A 580 -35.27 7.12 20.53
CA GLY A 580 -34.02 7.35 19.79
C GLY A 580 -33.06 6.19 19.98
N THR A 581 -31.80 6.49 20.25
CA THR A 581 -30.75 5.51 20.54
C THR A 581 -30.68 5.09 22.01
N SER A 582 -31.56 5.61 22.88
CA SER A 582 -31.64 5.21 24.27
C SER A 582 -32.33 3.86 24.43
N SER A 583 -31.64 2.90 25.05
CA SER A 583 -32.19 1.60 25.42
C SER A 583 -33.08 1.64 26.67
N THR A 584 -33.28 2.81 27.27
CA THR A 584 -34.15 3.01 28.43
C THR A 584 -35.49 3.57 27.96
N PHE A 585 -36.59 2.94 28.40
CA PHE A 585 -37.94 3.37 28.07
C PHE A 585 -38.23 4.80 28.57
N ALA A 586 -38.93 5.58 27.75
CA ALA A 586 -39.50 6.86 28.09
C ALA A 586 -40.79 7.07 27.29
N SER A 587 -41.82 7.63 27.92
CA SER A 587 -43.15 7.85 27.33
C SER A 587 -43.29 9.22 26.67
N THR A 588 -42.20 9.96 26.47
CA THR A 588 -42.22 11.35 26.00
C THR A 588 -42.57 11.50 24.51
N THR A 589 -42.19 10.54 23.67
CA THR A 589 -42.43 10.60 22.21
C THR A 589 -43.23 9.39 21.77
N GLN A 590 -44.54 9.59 21.59
CA GLN A 590 -45.42 8.57 21.01
C GLN A 590 -45.23 8.50 19.49
N PHE A 591 -45.12 7.28 18.96
CA PHE A 591 -45.12 6.97 17.54
C PHE A 591 -46.51 6.50 17.11
N GLY A 592 -47.16 7.29 16.26
CA GLY A 592 -48.51 7.02 15.77
C GLY A 592 -49.62 7.19 16.81
N THR A 593 -50.77 6.58 16.53
CA THR A 593 -52.01 6.79 17.28
C THR A 593 -52.12 5.94 18.55
N THR A 594 -53.00 6.34 19.46
CA THR A 594 -53.40 5.52 20.62
C THR A 594 -54.50 4.54 20.20
N PHE A 595 -54.39 3.27 20.61
CA PHE A 595 -55.35 2.22 20.31
C PHE A 595 -56.20 1.89 21.54
N THR A 596 -57.52 1.83 21.37
CA THR A 596 -58.51 1.41 22.39
C THR A 596 -59.26 0.13 22.00
N ASN A 597 -59.02 -0.39 20.79
CA ASN A 597 -59.48 -1.70 20.33
C ASN A 597 -58.25 -2.57 20.10
N PHE A 598 -58.26 -3.78 20.68
CA PHE A 598 -57.09 -4.65 20.79
C PHE A 598 -57.17 -5.90 19.92
N SER A 599 -58.15 -5.97 19.02
CA SER A 599 -58.35 -7.11 18.12
C SER A 599 -57.54 -6.97 16.83
N GLY A 600 -56.96 -8.09 16.37
CA GLY A 600 -56.20 -8.15 15.12
C GLY A 600 -54.88 -7.38 15.17
N ASN A 601 -54.42 -6.98 13.97
CA ASN A 601 -53.19 -6.21 13.80
C ASN A 601 -53.47 -4.70 13.94
N LEU A 602 -52.70 -4.05 14.81
CA LEU A 602 -52.75 -2.62 15.12
C LEU A 602 -51.56 -1.93 14.44
N THR A 603 -51.82 -1.03 13.50
CA THR A 603 -50.76 -0.34 12.74
C THR A 603 -50.62 1.11 13.22
N ALA A 604 -49.55 1.39 13.95
CA ALA A 604 -49.15 2.74 14.29
C ALA A 604 -48.48 3.39 13.09
N ASN A 605 -49.12 4.40 12.50
CA ASN A 605 -48.55 5.17 11.38
C ASN A 605 -47.82 6.40 11.92
N GLY A 606 -46.60 6.64 11.45
CA GLY A 606 -45.78 7.77 11.85
C GLY A 606 -44.76 8.15 10.77
N ASN A 607 -43.78 8.98 11.13
CA ASN A 607 -42.76 9.44 10.20
C ASN A 607 -41.50 9.87 10.99
N ILE A 608 -40.75 8.90 11.50
CA ILE A 608 -39.56 9.17 12.33
C ILE A 608 -38.29 8.83 11.57
N GLN A 609 -37.42 9.83 11.40
CA GLN A 609 -36.06 9.63 10.92
C GLN A 609 -35.20 8.99 12.02
N LEU A 610 -34.54 7.90 11.67
CA LEU A 610 -33.66 7.16 12.55
C LEU A 610 -32.24 7.73 12.50
N SER A 611 -31.56 7.66 13.63
CA SER A 611 -30.13 7.96 13.71
C SER A 611 -29.28 6.73 13.35
N PRO A 612 -28.03 6.89 12.91
CA PRO A 612 -27.10 5.77 12.80
C PRO A 612 -26.95 5.06 14.15
N GLY A 613 -26.93 3.73 14.13
CA GLY A 613 -26.91 2.88 15.33
C GLY A 613 -28.25 2.19 15.60
N THR A 614 -28.42 1.72 16.84
CA THR A 614 -29.62 1.02 17.29
C THR A 614 -30.64 2.03 17.78
N ASN A 615 -31.83 2.02 17.18
CA ASN A 615 -32.96 2.87 17.55
C ASN A 615 -34.04 2.02 18.21
N TYR A 616 -34.73 2.56 19.23
CA TYR A 616 -35.64 1.81 20.07
C TYR A 616 -37.06 2.33 19.96
N PHE A 617 -37.99 1.41 19.69
CA PHE A 617 -39.43 1.60 19.80
C PHE A 617 -39.97 0.68 20.89
N TRP A 618 -41.10 1.05 21.50
CA TRP A 618 -41.66 0.31 22.64
C TRP A 618 -43.16 0.20 22.49
N VAL A 619 -43.71 -1.01 22.57
CA VAL A 619 -45.15 -1.19 22.75
C VAL A 619 -45.43 -1.12 24.25
N ALA A 620 -46.33 -0.24 24.65
CA ALA A 620 -46.71 -0.06 26.04
C ALA A 620 -48.23 0.06 26.18
N TYR A 621 -48.73 -0.41 27.33
CA TYR A 621 -50.16 -0.41 27.64
C TYR A 621 -50.48 0.48 28.84
N ASP A 622 -51.64 1.13 28.78
CA ASP A 622 -52.26 1.70 29.98
C ASP A 622 -53.14 0.61 30.60
N LEU A 623 -52.93 0.29 31.87
CA LEU A 623 -53.63 -0.78 32.56
C LEU A 623 -54.83 -0.26 33.31
N ASN A 624 -55.90 -1.04 33.29
CA ASN A 624 -57.11 -0.76 34.05
C ASN A 624 -56.79 -0.75 35.56
N LEU A 625 -57.45 0.13 36.31
CA LEU A 625 -57.39 0.13 37.78
C LEU A 625 -57.78 -1.23 38.37
N ASN A 626 -58.69 -1.94 37.71
CA ASN A 626 -59.18 -3.26 38.09
C ASN A 626 -58.55 -4.39 37.25
N ALA A 627 -57.38 -4.16 36.65
CA ALA A 627 -56.69 -5.21 35.88
C ALA A 627 -56.48 -6.46 36.76
N VAL A 628 -56.74 -7.63 36.17
CA VAL A 628 -56.81 -8.88 36.94
C VAL A 628 -55.39 -9.35 37.29
N ILE A 629 -55.16 -9.60 38.59
CA ILE A 629 -53.87 -10.08 39.08
C ILE A 629 -53.55 -11.48 38.52
N ASN A 630 -52.27 -11.71 38.22
CA ASN A 630 -51.70 -12.90 37.56
C ASN A 630 -52.03 -13.02 36.06
N ASN A 631 -52.79 -12.09 35.48
CA ASN A 631 -52.85 -12.00 34.02
C ASN A 631 -51.51 -11.53 33.47
N LYS A 632 -51.25 -11.90 32.21
CA LYS A 632 -50.01 -11.61 31.51
C LYS A 632 -50.24 -10.53 30.46
N LEU A 633 -49.27 -9.64 30.34
CA LEU A 633 -49.11 -8.68 29.25
C LEU A 633 -48.04 -9.19 28.30
N ASP A 634 -48.38 -9.20 27.02
CA ASP A 634 -47.52 -9.68 25.95
C ASP A 634 -47.91 -9.01 24.62
N ALA A 635 -46.98 -8.96 23.69
CA ALA A 635 -47.18 -8.32 22.39
C ALA A 635 -46.30 -8.96 21.32
N THR A 636 -46.73 -8.86 20.08
CA THR A 636 -45.93 -9.27 18.92
C THR A 636 -45.79 -8.09 17.97
N ILE A 637 -44.56 -7.76 17.54
CA ILE A 637 -44.37 -6.89 16.36
C ILE A 637 -44.47 -7.75 15.11
N VAL A 638 -45.45 -7.44 14.27
CA VAL A 638 -45.70 -8.15 13.01
C VAL A 638 -44.76 -7.63 11.91
N SER A 639 -44.67 -6.31 11.77
CA SER A 639 -43.88 -5.67 10.73
C SER A 639 -43.63 -4.19 11.02
N LEU A 640 -42.71 -3.59 10.27
CA LEU A 640 -42.50 -2.16 10.19
C LEU A 640 -42.22 -1.74 8.74
N ASP A 641 -42.76 -0.60 8.31
CA ASP A 641 -42.42 -0.03 7.01
C ASP A 641 -41.30 1.00 7.17
N ILE A 642 -40.32 0.89 6.28
CA ILE A 642 -39.13 1.75 6.28
C ILE A 642 -38.95 2.37 4.90
N THR A 643 -38.79 3.69 4.83
CA THR A 643 -38.30 4.41 3.66
C THR A 643 -36.80 4.63 3.74
N ASP A 644 -36.08 4.16 2.71
CA ASP A 644 -34.67 4.49 2.45
C ASP A 644 -34.49 5.05 1.02
N ARG A 645 -33.24 5.14 0.54
CA ARG A 645 -32.93 5.66 -0.80
C ARG A 645 -33.50 4.82 -1.96
N LEU A 646 -33.89 3.59 -1.70
CA LEU A 646 -34.47 2.65 -2.68
C LEU A 646 -36.01 2.68 -2.65
N GLY A 647 -36.60 3.44 -1.73
CA GLY A 647 -38.05 3.55 -1.55
C GLY A 647 -38.54 2.96 -0.22
N THR A 648 -39.86 2.78 -0.11
CA THR A 648 -40.48 2.19 1.08
C THR A 648 -40.54 0.67 0.96
N SER A 649 -40.15 -0.03 2.01
CA SER A 649 -40.24 -1.49 2.10
C SER A 649 -40.66 -1.96 3.49
N THR A 650 -41.47 -3.02 3.54
CA THR A 650 -41.85 -3.67 4.78
C THR A 650 -40.73 -4.59 5.27
N LYS A 651 -40.40 -4.49 6.56
CA LYS A 651 -39.47 -5.37 7.27
C LYS A 651 -40.21 -6.16 8.33
N THR A 652 -39.76 -7.39 8.55
CA THR A 652 -40.20 -8.23 9.66
C THR A 652 -39.04 -8.37 10.63
N PRO A 653 -39.23 -8.06 11.92
CA PRO A 653 -38.21 -8.33 12.94
C PRO A 653 -37.82 -9.80 12.97
N SER A 654 -36.54 -10.07 13.18
CA SER A 654 -36.00 -11.44 13.29
C SER A 654 -36.63 -12.24 14.42
N VAL A 655 -36.93 -11.56 15.53
CA VAL A 655 -37.83 -12.02 16.58
C VAL A 655 -39.04 -11.09 16.54
N THR A 656 -40.21 -11.63 16.25
CA THR A 656 -41.49 -10.90 16.23
C THR A 656 -42.19 -11.01 17.59
N ASN A 657 -42.28 -12.24 18.10
CA ASN A 657 -42.86 -12.60 19.39
C ASN A 657 -41.72 -13.06 20.35
N PRO A 658 -41.18 -12.17 21.19
CA PRO A 658 -40.07 -12.50 22.06
C PRO A 658 -40.55 -13.42 23.20
N ALA A 659 -39.69 -14.35 23.64
CA ALA A 659 -40.06 -15.26 24.73
C ALA A 659 -40.25 -14.51 26.06
N GLY A 660 -41.29 -14.87 26.80
CA GLY A 660 -41.57 -14.32 28.13
C GLY A 660 -42.98 -13.77 28.22
N ASN A 661 -43.22 -12.94 29.22
CA ASN A 661 -44.39 -12.08 29.40
C ASN A 661 -44.11 -11.16 30.58
N ARG A 662 -44.93 -10.13 30.74
CA ARG A 662 -44.95 -9.25 31.91
C ARG A 662 -46.17 -9.59 32.77
N ASN A 663 -45.99 -9.97 34.03
CA ASN A 663 -47.12 -10.30 34.90
C ASN A 663 -47.78 -9.04 35.47
N ILE A 664 -49.10 -9.04 35.57
CA ILE A 664 -49.85 -8.09 36.38
C ILE A 664 -49.83 -8.61 37.82
N VAL A 665 -49.19 -7.88 38.72
CA VAL A 665 -49.12 -8.22 40.14
C VAL A 665 -49.87 -7.20 40.96
N ALA A 666 -50.33 -7.61 42.15
CA ALA A 666 -50.97 -6.68 43.08
C ALA A 666 -50.02 -5.51 43.34
N ALA A 667 -50.57 -4.30 43.33
CA ALA A 667 -49.79 -3.13 43.64
C ALA A 667 -49.37 -3.15 45.12
N GLY A 668 -48.07 -2.98 45.37
CA GLY A 668 -47.44 -3.31 46.64
C GLY A 668 -47.07 -4.81 46.67
N GLY A 669 -45.79 -5.10 46.47
CA GLY A 669 -45.22 -6.41 46.83
C GLY A 669 -45.54 -6.81 48.28
N SER A 670 -45.25 -8.06 48.65
CA SER A 670 -45.45 -8.49 50.04
C SER A 670 -44.55 -7.68 50.97
N TYR A 671 -45.12 -6.69 51.66
CA TYR A 671 -44.42 -5.98 52.71
C TYR A 671 -43.94 -6.98 53.77
N CYS A 672 -42.72 -6.77 54.25
CA CYS A 672 -42.16 -7.56 55.33
C CYS A 672 -43.09 -7.54 56.57
N SER A 673 -43.24 -8.70 57.22
CA SER A 673 -43.99 -8.84 58.47
C SER A 673 -43.08 -8.47 59.65
N PRO A 674 -43.38 -7.41 60.42
CA PRO A 674 -42.57 -7.02 61.57
C PRO A 674 -42.78 -8.00 62.73
N VAL A 675 -41.70 -8.40 63.41
CA VAL A 675 -41.76 -9.28 64.58
C VAL A 675 -41.21 -8.56 65.81
N HIS A 676 -42.05 -8.38 66.82
CA HIS A 676 -41.66 -7.89 68.16
C HIS A 676 -41.79 -9.01 69.19
N ASN A 677 -40.95 -9.01 70.23
CA ASN A 677 -40.95 -10.08 71.24
C ASN A 677 -41.74 -9.75 72.51
N ASN A 678 -42.16 -8.51 72.69
CA ASN A 678 -43.23 -8.07 73.59
C ASN A 678 -43.71 -6.65 73.21
N SER A 679 -44.85 -6.22 73.74
CA SER A 679 -45.41 -4.86 73.53
C SER A 679 -45.83 -4.19 74.85
N VAL A 680 -45.24 -4.60 75.98
CA VAL A 680 -45.72 -4.15 77.31
C VAL A 680 -45.36 -2.68 77.53
N GLY A 681 -46.36 -1.80 77.43
CA GLY A 681 -46.23 -0.35 77.64
C GLY A 681 -46.19 0.49 76.37
N ASP A 682 -46.04 -0.14 75.20
CA ASP A 682 -45.88 0.53 73.91
C ASP A 682 -47.21 0.53 73.13
N CYS A 683 -47.71 1.73 72.77
CA CYS A 683 -48.91 1.90 71.95
C CYS A 683 -48.70 2.98 70.88
N ILE A 684 -49.29 2.76 69.70
CA ILE A 684 -49.52 3.79 68.68
C ILE A 684 -51.01 4.09 68.67
N SER A 685 -51.42 5.32 68.94
CA SER A 685 -52.82 5.75 68.94
C SER A 685 -53.01 7.09 68.24
N SER A 686 -54.27 7.52 68.07
CA SER A 686 -54.59 8.86 67.55
C SER A 686 -53.99 9.15 66.16
N VAL A 687 -53.81 8.12 65.31
CA VAL A 687 -53.14 8.27 64.02
C VAL A 687 -53.99 9.09 63.06
N ALA A 688 -53.42 10.15 62.52
CA ALA A 688 -54.03 11.00 61.52
C ALA A 688 -53.03 11.38 60.42
N PHE A 689 -53.47 11.37 59.17
CA PHE A 689 -52.65 11.79 58.04
C PHE A 689 -53.46 12.63 57.05
N ALA A 690 -52.85 13.71 56.55
CA ALA A 690 -53.47 14.63 55.60
C ALA A 690 -54.86 15.15 56.07
N GLY A 691 -54.99 15.42 57.37
CA GLY A 691 -56.22 15.92 57.99
C GLY A 691 -57.32 14.86 58.22
N THR A 692 -57.05 13.58 57.93
CA THR A 692 -57.98 12.47 58.17
C THR A 692 -57.51 11.61 59.33
N ASN A 693 -58.40 11.31 60.28
CA ASN A 693 -58.14 10.40 61.39
C ASN A 693 -58.40 8.94 60.99
N TYR A 694 -57.48 8.03 61.29
CA TYR A 694 -57.69 6.59 61.17
C TYR A 694 -58.45 6.05 62.40
N THR A 695 -59.75 6.34 62.47
CA THR A 695 -60.61 5.91 63.58
C THR A 695 -60.59 4.39 63.75
N GLY A 696 -60.28 3.90 64.95
CA GLY A 696 -60.11 2.46 65.24
C GLY A 696 -58.73 1.91 64.91
N GLY A 697 -57.77 2.78 64.59
CA GLY A 697 -56.37 2.46 64.27
C GLY A 697 -55.42 2.32 65.46
N ASP A 698 -55.93 2.38 66.70
CA ASP A 698 -55.10 2.31 67.90
C ASP A 698 -54.56 0.89 68.08
N ASN A 699 -53.26 0.80 68.38
CA ASN A 699 -52.53 -0.45 68.49
C ASN A 699 -51.66 -0.45 69.75
N CYS A 700 -51.93 -1.38 70.66
CA CYS A 700 -51.10 -1.67 71.84
C CYS A 700 -50.54 -3.10 71.83
N GLY A 701 -50.57 -3.75 70.66
CA GLY A 701 -50.01 -5.08 70.43
C GLY A 701 -48.80 -5.01 69.48
N ASN A 702 -48.06 -6.11 69.35
CA ASN A 702 -46.85 -6.18 68.51
C ASN A 702 -47.06 -5.64 67.07
N TYR A 703 -48.08 -6.12 66.36
CA TYR A 703 -48.36 -5.70 64.98
C TYR A 703 -49.87 -5.55 64.74
N GLY A 704 -50.25 -4.42 64.13
CA GLY A 704 -51.62 -4.11 63.73
C GLY A 704 -51.68 -3.74 62.26
N ASN A 705 -52.58 -4.39 61.51
CA ASN A 705 -52.83 -4.09 60.11
C ASN A 705 -54.20 -3.44 59.94
N TYR A 706 -54.20 -2.13 59.70
CA TYR A 706 -55.39 -1.29 59.63
C TYR A 706 -55.69 -0.81 58.21
N THR A 707 -55.21 -1.52 57.18
CA THR A 707 -55.42 -1.07 55.78
C THR A 707 -56.80 -1.32 55.22
N ALA A 708 -57.70 -1.86 56.03
CA ALA A 708 -59.13 -1.85 55.75
C ALA A 708 -59.81 -0.52 56.13
N LEU A 709 -59.13 0.36 56.89
CA LEU A 709 -59.65 1.69 57.20
C LEU A 709 -59.60 2.61 55.98
N SER A 710 -60.51 3.59 55.93
CA SER A 710 -60.57 4.58 54.85
C SER A 710 -59.25 5.35 54.73
N ALA A 711 -58.69 5.39 53.51
CA ALA A 711 -57.42 6.05 53.22
C ALA A 711 -57.60 7.54 52.87
N PRO A 712 -56.80 8.46 53.44
CA PRO A 712 -56.71 9.83 52.95
C PRO A 712 -56.10 9.88 51.55
N THR A 713 -56.56 10.83 50.74
CA THR A 713 -56.00 11.10 49.41
C THR A 713 -54.97 12.23 49.48
N VAL A 714 -53.79 12.00 48.91
CA VAL A 714 -52.67 12.94 48.87
C VAL A 714 -52.21 13.19 47.43
N ASN A 715 -51.72 14.40 47.14
CA ASN A 715 -51.27 14.80 45.81
C ASN A 715 -49.74 14.79 45.70
N PRO A 716 -49.14 14.26 44.61
CA PRO A 716 -47.71 14.37 44.34
C PRO A 716 -47.21 15.82 44.45
N GLY A 717 -46.04 16.03 45.07
CA GLY A 717 -45.43 17.34 45.30
C GLY A 717 -46.03 18.17 46.43
N SER A 718 -47.16 17.75 47.03
CA SER A 718 -47.77 18.43 48.17
C SER A 718 -47.21 17.94 49.51
N THR A 719 -47.29 18.77 50.56
CA THR A 719 -46.86 18.41 51.92
C THR A 719 -48.05 18.32 52.86
N TYR A 720 -48.10 17.26 53.65
CA TYR A 720 -49.18 16.95 54.61
C TYR A 720 -48.62 16.64 55.99
N THR A 721 -49.44 16.80 57.03
CA THR A 721 -49.07 16.43 58.39
C THR A 721 -49.46 14.99 58.71
N LEU A 722 -48.51 14.21 59.24
CA LEU A 722 -48.73 12.93 59.91
C LEU A 722 -48.63 13.15 61.43
N SER A 723 -49.69 12.85 62.17
CA SER A 723 -49.69 12.91 63.62
C SER A 723 -50.16 11.60 64.25
N TYR A 724 -49.60 11.25 65.39
CA TYR A 724 -50.01 10.11 66.20
C TYR A 724 -49.46 10.25 67.62
N ASP A 725 -50.07 9.57 68.57
CA ASP A 725 -49.53 9.42 69.91
C ASP A 725 -48.76 8.10 70.01
N ALA A 726 -47.57 8.16 70.59
CA ALA A 726 -46.74 7.00 70.88
C ALA A 726 -46.45 6.97 72.37
N SER A 727 -47.12 6.09 73.11
CA SER A 727 -46.88 5.95 74.55
C SER A 727 -45.51 5.31 74.80
N ASP A 728 -44.74 5.89 75.73
CA ASP A 728 -43.30 5.60 75.86
C ASP A 728 -42.91 4.93 77.19
N PHE A 729 -41.90 4.09 77.08
CA PHE A 729 -40.91 3.76 78.11
C PHE A 729 -39.58 4.42 77.71
N ILE A 730 -39.01 5.30 78.56
CA ILE A 730 -37.82 6.11 78.24
C ILE A 730 -36.78 5.34 77.40
N GLY A 731 -36.62 5.72 76.13
CA GLY A 731 -35.64 5.15 75.20
C GLY A 731 -36.18 4.62 73.87
N ASN A 732 -37.49 4.76 73.57
CA ASN A 732 -38.03 4.30 72.29
C ASN A 732 -37.64 5.19 71.10
N THR A 733 -37.56 4.58 69.92
CA THR A 733 -37.51 5.25 68.61
C THR A 733 -38.84 5.14 67.91
N ASN A 734 -39.36 6.28 67.45
CA ASN A 734 -40.49 6.33 66.54
C ASN A 734 -39.98 6.39 65.09
N SER A 735 -40.69 5.85 64.12
CA SER A 735 -40.39 6.00 62.69
C SER A 735 -41.66 5.85 61.86
N ALA A 736 -41.74 6.54 60.73
CA ALA A 736 -42.81 6.32 59.75
C ALA A 736 -42.23 6.08 58.35
N TYR A 737 -42.90 5.24 57.57
CA TYR A 737 -42.49 4.87 56.21
C TYR A 737 -43.69 4.91 55.28
N ILE A 738 -43.52 5.41 54.06
CA ILE A 738 -44.56 5.40 53.02
C ILE A 738 -43.95 4.95 51.70
N ASP A 739 -44.53 3.91 51.10
CA ASP A 739 -44.06 3.30 49.85
C ASP A 739 -44.53 4.12 48.64
N TRP A 740 -43.85 5.23 48.34
CA TRP A 740 -44.29 6.15 47.29
C TRP A 740 -44.18 5.57 45.88
N ASN A 741 -43.28 4.60 45.68
CA ASN A 741 -43.05 3.97 44.38
C ASN A 741 -43.91 2.71 44.16
N ARG A 742 -44.63 2.25 45.20
CA ARG A 742 -45.52 1.07 45.22
C ARG A 742 -44.80 -0.23 44.88
N ASP A 743 -43.51 -0.34 45.23
CA ASP A 743 -42.68 -1.50 44.96
C ASP A 743 -42.80 -2.61 46.03
N GLY A 744 -43.51 -2.34 47.12
CA GLY A 744 -43.72 -3.31 48.21
C GLY A 744 -42.59 -3.38 49.23
N THR A 745 -41.61 -2.49 49.14
CA THR A 745 -40.53 -2.34 50.12
C THR A 745 -40.51 -0.93 50.70
N PHE A 746 -39.77 -0.75 51.79
CA PHE A 746 -39.68 0.53 52.48
C PHE A 746 -38.22 0.96 52.58
N GLY A 747 -37.94 2.23 52.30
CA GLY A 747 -36.65 2.85 52.57
C GLY A 747 -35.57 2.57 51.52
N ASN A 748 -35.96 2.10 50.33
CA ASN A 748 -35.05 1.88 49.21
C ASN A 748 -35.03 3.07 48.24
N SER A 749 -36.01 3.98 48.34
CA SER A 749 -36.16 5.16 47.48
C SER A 749 -36.25 6.47 48.30
N ALA A 750 -35.92 7.58 47.64
CA ALA A 750 -35.91 8.89 48.28
C ALA A 750 -37.30 9.29 48.79
N GLY A 751 -37.39 9.64 50.08
CA GLY A 751 -38.62 10.12 50.72
C GLY A 751 -39.53 9.04 51.31
N GLU A 752 -39.18 7.75 51.18
CA GLU A 752 -39.98 6.65 51.73
C GLU A 752 -39.81 6.44 53.23
N GLN A 753 -38.73 6.97 53.80
CA GLN A 753 -38.51 6.99 55.24
C GLN A 753 -38.71 8.41 55.76
N VAL A 754 -39.57 8.55 56.76
CA VAL A 754 -39.83 9.78 57.51
C VAL A 754 -39.15 9.61 58.88
N THR A 755 -37.91 10.09 59.02
CA THR A 755 -37.09 9.91 60.24
C THR A 755 -37.50 10.87 61.36
N ILE A 756 -37.37 10.43 62.63
CA ILE A 756 -37.86 11.07 63.86
C ILE A 756 -36.76 11.29 64.90
N ASP A 757 -36.99 12.30 65.75
CA ASP A 757 -36.22 12.73 66.91
C ASP A 757 -36.83 12.22 68.24
N HIS A 758 -35.98 12.03 69.25
CA HIS A 758 -36.28 11.36 70.51
C HIS A 758 -36.95 12.31 71.54
N GLY A 759 -38.21 12.04 71.96
CA GLY A 759 -38.71 12.52 73.26
C GLY A 759 -40.10 13.16 73.38
N SER A 760 -41.05 12.99 72.44
CA SER A 760 -42.43 13.51 72.59
C SER A 760 -43.50 12.41 72.49
N PHE A 761 -44.47 12.42 73.41
CA PHE A 761 -45.62 11.52 73.46
C PHE A 761 -46.58 11.68 72.28
N THR A 762 -46.67 12.91 71.76
CA THR A 762 -47.42 13.25 70.55
C THR A 762 -46.43 13.56 69.45
N VAL A 763 -46.46 12.76 68.39
CA VAL A 763 -45.64 12.91 67.20
C VAL A 763 -46.43 13.70 66.16
N SER A 764 -45.78 14.68 65.53
CA SER A 764 -46.34 15.47 64.43
C SER A 764 -45.24 15.77 63.42
N LEU A 765 -45.40 15.28 62.18
CA LEU A 765 -44.37 15.27 61.14
C LEU A 765 -44.91 15.86 59.84
N SER A 766 -44.08 16.67 59.18
CA SER A 766 -44.33 17.10 57.80
C SER A 766 -43.87 16.02 56.83
N VAL A 767 -44.78 15.55 55.98
CA VAL A 767 -44.53 14.53 54.97
C VAL A 767 -44.77 15.15 53.59
N THR A 768 -43.70 15.31 52.81
CA THR A 768 -43.79 15.74 51.42
C THR A 768 -43.95 14.53 50.51
N VAL A 769 -45.03 14.48 49.73
CA VAL A 769 -45.25 13.44 48.71
C VAL A 769 -44.26 13.68 47.55
N PRO A 770 -43.40 12.72 47.18
CA PRO A 770 -42.51 12.88 46.04
C PRO A 770 -43.29 13.21 44.75
N VAL A 771 -42.72 14.06 43.90
CA VAL A 771 -43.32 14.41 42.59
C VAL A 771 -43.51 13.18 41.70
N GLY A 772 -42.64 12.17 41.85
CA GLY A 772 -42.73 10.89 41.16
C GLY A 772 -43.52 9.80 41.89
N ALA A 773 -44.31 10.13 42.91
CA ALA A 773 -45.13 9.14 43.62
C ALA A 773 -46.14 8.49 42.66
N VAL A 774 -46.21 7.16 42.70
CA VAL A 774 -47.06 6.37 41.80
C VAL A 774 -48.51 6.46 42.26
N PRO A 775 -49.46 6.89 41.39
CA PRO A 775 -50.88 6.99 41.73
C PRO A 775 -51.48 5.68 42.25
N GLY A 776 -52.44 5.79 43.16
CA GLY A 776 -53.19 4.69 43.76
C GLY A 776 -52.85 4.45 45.23
N ASN A 777 -53.43 3.38 45.80
CA ASN A 777 -53.29 3.07 47.21
C ASN A 777 -51.89 2.52 47.52
N THR A 778 -51.25 3.07 48.54
CA THR A 778 -49.95 2.67 49.08
C THR A 778 -49.98 2.53 50.61
N ARG A 779 -48.93 1.95 51.19
CA ARG A 779 -48.80 1.62 52.61
C ARG A 779 -48.09 2.74 53.38
N LEU A 780 -48.70 3.19 54.48
CA LEU A 780 -48.06 3.94 55.56
C LEU A 780 -47.76 2.96 56.71
N ARG A 781 -46.52 2.88 57.17
CA ARG A 781 -46.10 2.09 58.32
C ARG A 781 -45.58 3.00 59.42
N ILE A 782 -46.07 2.83 60.65
CA ILE A 782 -45.56 3.52 61.84
C ILE A 782 -44.93 2.48 62.76
N VAL A 783 -43.76 2.78 63.31
CA VAL A 783 -42.98 1.90 64.18
C VAL A 783 -42.58 2.67 65.44
N ASN A 784 -42.89 2.12 66.62
CA ASN A 784 -42.38 2.56 67.92
C ASN A 784 -41.62 1.39 68.57
N ARG A 785 -40.39 1.59 69.07
CA ARG A 785 -39.50 0.47 69.45
C ARG A 785 -38.42 0.79 70.50
N PHE A 786 -38.14 -0.15 71.40
CA PHE A 786 -36.97 -0.22 72.32
C PHE A 786 -36.03 -1.42 72.04
N PRO A 787 -34.73 -1.38 72.42
CA PRO A 787 -33.93 -0.16 72.59
C PRO A 787 -33.80 0.58 71.25
N SER A 788 -33.28 1.82 71.23
CA SER A 788 -33.12 2.61 69.99
C SER A 788 -32.38 1.82 68.90
N ALA A 789 -33.11 1.16 68.01
CA ALA A 789 -32.57 0.15 67.13
C ALA A 789 -32.97 0.43 65.69
N GLY A 790 -32.43 1.54 65.17
CA GLY A 790 -32.29 1.80 63.74
C GLY A 790 -33.58 1.94 62.94
N THR A 791 -33.41 2.35 61.69
CA THR A 791 -34.43 2.73 60.73
C THR A 791 -34.97 1.55 59.94
N ASN A 792 -35.09 0.37 60.56
CA ASN A 792 -35.48 -0.84 59.86
C ASN A 792 -37.02 -1.02 59.91
N PRO A 793 -37.74 -0.88 58.78
CA PRO A 793 -39.19 -1.08 58.69
C PRO A 793 -39.61 -2.56 58.77
N CYS A 794 -38.64 -3.48 58.69
CA CYS A 794 -38.79 -4.92 58.54
C CYS A 794 -38.12 -5.69 59.67
N ILE A 795 -38.56 -5.46 60.90
CA ILE A 795 -37.95 -6.01 62.12
C ILE A 795 -37.90 -7.55 62.06
N GLY A 796 -36.70 -8.09 61.83
CA GLY A 796 -36.41 -9.52 61.93
C GLY A 796 -35.93 -9.87 63.34
N SER A 797 -36.12 -11.13 63.75
CA SER A 797 -35.78 -11.67 65.07
C SER A 797 -34.27 -11.64 65.38
N ASN A 798 -33.70 -10.45 65.59
CA ASN A 798 -32.30 -10.27 65.94
C ASN A 798 -32.12 -10.31 67.46
N GLY A 799 -32.31 -11.49 68.06
CA GLY A 799 -31.61 -11.99 69.26
C GLY A 799 -31.57 -11.14 70.54
N SER A 800 -32.27 -10.01 70.61
CA SER A 800 -32.30 -9.06 71.72
C SER A 800 -33.76 -8.77 72.06
N SER A 801 -34.10 -8.62 73.33
CA SER A 801 -35.42 -8.20 73.81
C SER A 801 -35.78 -6.85 73.17
N THR A 802 -36.68 -6.86 72.18
CA THR A 802 -37.13 -5.70 71.41
C THR A 802 -38.61 -5.54 71.71
N SER A 803 -38.93 -4.63 72.64
CA SER A 803 -40.30 -4.18 72.82
C SER A 803 -40.64 -3.21 71.70
N GLY A 804 -41.87 -3.26 71.21
CA GLY A 804 -42.33 -2.30 70.22
C GLY A 804 -43.67 -2.65 69.62
N VAL A 805 -44.19 -1.69 68.88
CA VAL A 805 -45.46 -1.76 68.18
C VAL A 805 -45.29 -1.26 66.75
N THR A 806 -45.92 -1.94 65.80
CA THR A 806 -45.96 -1.52 64.40
C THR A 806 -47.39 -1.51 63.89
N SER A 807 -47.78 -0.41 63.25
CA SER A 807 -49.11 -0.22 62.68
C SER A 807 -49.04 0.14 61.20
N ASP A 808 -49.81 -0.58 60.39
CA ASP A 808 -49.91 -0.37 58.94
C ASP A 808 -51.25 0.26 58.56
N PHE A 809 -51.20 1.33 57.76
CA PHE A 809 -52.34 2.11 57.25
C PHE A 809 -52.27 2.27 55.73
N LEU A 810 -53.40 2.65 55.13
CA LEU A 810 -53.53 2.83 53.69
C LEU A 810 -53.57 4.33 53.37
N VAL A 811 -52.82 4.77 52.36
CA VAL A 811 -52.80 6.15 51.84
C VAL A 811 -53.06 6.10 50.34
N THR A 812 -53.87 7.01 49.80
CA THR A 812 -54.18 7.06 48.36
C THR A 812 -53.40 8.19 47.69
N VAL A 813 -52.49 7.89 46.77
CA VAL A 813 -51.85 8.92 45.93
C VAL A 813 -52.79 9.26 44.77
N SER A 814 -53.15 10.53 44.60
CA SER A 814 -54.02 10.95 43.50
C SER A 814 -53.32 10.77 42.14
N GLY A 815 -54.10 10.35 41.14
CA GLY A 815 -53.67 10.42 39.74
C GLY A 815 -53.78 11.86 39.29
N GLY A 816 -52.70 12.63 39.41
CA GLY A 816 -52.64 13.95 38.81
C GLY A 816 -52.82 13.83 37.30
N GLY A 817 -53.87 14.47 36.76
CA GLY A 817 -53.95 14.77 35.34
C GLY A 817 -52.82 15.74 35.00
N GLY A 818 -51.75 15.19 34.43
CA GLY A 818 -50.68 15.94 33.76
C GLY A 818 -50.89 15.90 32.26
#